data_AF-A0A210Q6V5-F1
#
_entry.id   AF-A0A210Q6V5-F1
#
_cell.length_a   1.000
_cell.length_b   1.000
_cell.length_c   1.000
_cell.angle_alpha   90.00
_cell.angle_beta   90.00
_cell.angle_gamma   90.00
#
_symmetry.space_group_name_H-M   'P 1'
#
loop_
_entity.id
_entity.type
_entity.pdbx_description
1 polymer ?
#
loop_
_entity_poly.entity_id
_entity_poly.type
_entity_poly.pdbx_seq_one_letter_code
_entity_poly.pdbx_strand_id
1 'polypeptide(L)'
;MGSCLSSRSAQVDTTGQNRPLTSDPEPEPVSEEEEENGSDFLMESESADNDEVKVDKILSSYPNAAPIDDKSKLKRGTEIKWTAQIDDDVGDVVATESDMPAIRTQKDVDRHARQAPAELNSSFNDLINYLTGDLDQSERPEVFRARALMVWLSVQDVDSDHVKRKDGNTETPEGYLTLLAQSRTTYSTFFLVLCRKANIQCTQIEGICKAGNYQPGDRNLGNVNCVWNAIYVEEAWHIVHPFWICRCIVGKTVGGWIKLEADGKAIGRKEKELIGVMKNAFEEYYFMTNPAELVYMCHPSEERWQLLEKTITQQQFLDQAYVLPPFFGLGMVMKSRDACVYEAKNGEVKIDIEAPAKNANAINMWYEFLLKEGSNEKSLEEQFLLSMESMPRLVAMLRCGERWKIRVRFPIEGTYKLRLYGAPNKTPLLLLGEFRLDCTSRRKECIPLPIDPKVVGFGPGPAADVSGLLFPSHRNGIYPLSKNKEMRFTFHLEEEASKSVQVTTDLITSKYVKGKGQFEQHSLKSSVKTVVNRRKRELSITFAIAENGEYALTISTTKTVSSASYRNVCNYLVSSDTTADKEKSHVRFAKNALRNILADDFDTKSDREAIKDIENVLKNCRKQKVPEDDEEFESGKIRLEYLRFKIDIHDAKLRENWHVTEKTVRRLQQSRFAHTFRKKIKELEQERERLALQRKESE
;
A
#
# COMPACT_ATOMS: atom_id res chain seq x y z
N MET A 1 -24.56 77.00 4.12
CA MET A 1 -24.36 77.21 2.68
C MET A 1 -22.97 76.72 2.29
N GLY A 2 -22.87 75.87 1.27
CA GLY A 2 -21.75 75.85 0.29
C GLY A 2 -20.38 75.27 0.67
N SER A 3 -20.21 73.96 0.42
CA SER A 3 -19.12 73.26 -0.29
C SER A 3 -17.70 73.85 -0.48
N CYS A 4 -16.73 72.93 -0.30
CA CYS A 4 -15.60 72.59 -1.19
C CYS A 4 -14.22 73.31 -1.09
N LEU A 5 -13.22 72.42 -0.89
CA LEU A 5 -11.95 72.24 -1.64
C LEU A 5 -10.66 73.00 -1.25
N SER A 6 -9.72 72.14 -0.83
CA SER A 6 -8.30 72.01 -1.23
C SER A 6 -7.32 73.15 -0.95
N SER A 7 -6.35 72.85 -0.07
CA SER A 7 -5.08 73.57 0.05
C SER A 7 -3.94 72.84 -0.67
N ARG A 8 -3.45 73.52 -1.71
CA ARG A 8 -2.06 73.70 -2.18
C ARG A 8 -1.04 73.76 -1.02
N SER A 9 0.29 73.62 -1.13
CA SER A 9 1.30 73.28 -2.16
C SER A 9 2.68 73.59 -1.54
N ALA A 10 3.75 72.87 -1.94
CA ALA A 10 5.15 73.36 -2.17
C ALA A 10 5.91 74.07 -1.01
N GLN A 11 7.23 73.95 -0.78
CA GLN A 11 8.41 73.45 -1.51
C GLN A 11 9.64 73.53 -0.55
N VAL A 12 10.60 72.59 -0.64
CA VAL A 12 12.09 72.77 -0.77
C VAL A 12 12.85 73.51 0.37
N ASP A 13 14.04 73.16 0.87
CA ASP A 13 15.11 72.17 0.65
C ASP A 13 15.97 72.15 1.94
N THR A 14 16.73 71.08 2.21
CA THR A 14 18.18 71.14 2.57
C THR A 14 18.73 69.76 2.98
N THR A 15 19.64 69.25 2.13
CA THR A 15 20.92 68.59 2.44
C THR A 15 21.09 67.79 3.73
N GLY A 16 21.45 66.50 3.59
CA GLY A 16 22.14 65.76 4.65
C GLY A 16 22.10 64.25 4.46
N GLN A 17 23.24 63.67 4.09
CA GLN A 17 23.46 62.24 3.94
C GLN A 17 23.11 61.46 5.23
N ASN A 18 22.38 60.35 5.09
CA ASN A 18 22.66 59.11 5.83
C ASN A 18 21.94 57.92 5.17
N ARG A 19 22.71 56.87 4.86
CA ARG A 19 22.24 55.60 4.28
C ARG A 19 21.38 54.83 5.28
N PRO A 20 20.26 54.20 4.87
CA PRO A 20 19.58 53.22 5.71
C PRO A 20 20.23 51.83 5.56
N LEU A 21 20.31 51.13 6.69
CA LEU A 21 20.50 49.69 6.76
C LEU A 21 19.35 48.99 6.01
N THR A 22 19.70 48.08 5.11
CA THR A 22 18.77 47.15 4.47
C THR A 22 18.28 46.15 5.51
N SER A 23 16.97 46.16 5.74
CA SER A 23 16.21 45.14 6.46
C SER A 23 16.35 43.77 5.80
N ASP A 24 16.65 42.76 6.60
CA ASP A 24 16.51 41.35 6.24
C ASP A 24 15.06 41.07 5.77
N PRO A 25 14.85 40.25 4.72
CA PRO A 25 13.50 39.86 4.33
C PRO A 25 12.93 38.90 5.38
N GLU A 26 11.81 39.30 5.98
CA GLU A 26 10.96 38.42 6.78
C GLU A 26 10.62 37.15 5.99
N PRO A 27 10.67 35.95 6.60
CA PRO A 27 10.23 34.74 5.93
C PRO A 27 8.72 34.83 5.69
N GLU A 28 8.33 34.71 4.42
CA GLU A 28 6.94 34.62 4.01
C GLU A 28 6.23 33.48 4.79
N PRO A 29 4.97 33.70 5.21
CA PRO A 29 4.22 32.68 5.93
C PRO A 29 3.98 31.51 4.99
N VAL A 30 4.65 30.39 5.27
CA VAL A 30 4.34 29.10 4.68
C VAL A 30 2.90 28.77 5.08
N SER A 31 1.99 28.80 4.12
CA SER A 31 0.64 28.27 4.27
C SER A 31 0.76 26.77 4.55
N GLU A 32 0.74 26.40 5.83
CA GLU A 32 0.45 25.04 6.29
C GLU A 32 -1.04 24.77 6.05
N GLU A 33 -1.42 24.60 4.78
CA GLU A 33 -2.51 23.69 4.45
C GLU A 33 -1.86 22.29 4.42
N GLU A 34 -1.82 21.66 5.60
CA GLU A 34 -1.69 20.21 5.66
C GLU A 34 -2.88 19.64 4.89
N GLU A 35 -2.67 19.26 3.63
CA GLU A 35 -3.51 18.29 2.96
C GLU A 35 -3.57 17.06 3.89
N GLU A 36 -4.72 16.85 4.54
CA GLU A 36 -5.10 15.56 5.11
C GLU A 36 -5.15 14.56 3.94
N ASN A 37 -3.96 14.08 3.56
CA ASN A 37 -3.72 13.13 2.50
C ASN A 37 -4.13 11.74 2.98
N GLY A 38 -5.45 11.53 2.97
CA GLY A 38 -6.12 10.27 3.24
C GLY A 38 -7.59 10.44 2.93
N SER A 39 -7.98 10.32 1.66
CA SER A 39 -9.37 9.99 1.34
C SER A 39 -9.60 8.54 1.80
N ASP A 40 -9.76 8.35 3.11
CA ASP A 40 -10.11 7.07 3.69
C ASP A 40 -11.54 6.76 3.24
N PHE A 41 -11.63 6.07 2.09
CA PHE A 41 -12.88 5.55 1.57
C PHE A 41 -13.34 4.45 2.50
N LEU A 42 -14.45 4.70 3.20
CA LEU A 42 -15.10 3.70 4.03
C LEU A 42 -16.27 3.10 3.27
N MET A 43 -16.46 1.80 3.46
CA MET A 43 -17.58 1.06 2.90
C MET A 43 -18.74 1.13 3.90
N GLU A 44 -19.96 1.36 3.42
CA GLU A 44 -21.19 1.30 4.25
C GLU A 44 -21.92 -0.02 4.00
N SER A 45 -22.82 -0.42 4.90
CA SER A 45 -23.67 -1.59 4.69
C SER A 45 -24.96 -1.24 3.95
N GLU A 46 -25.46 -2.18 3.15
CA GLU A 46 -26.79 -2.14 2.53
C GLU A 46 -27.49 -3.45 2.90
N SER A 47 -28.65 -3.39 3.57
CA SER A 47 -29.39 -4.59 4.03
C SER A 47 -30.60 -4.86 3.16
N ALA A 48 -30.90 -6.14 2.94
CA ALA A 48 -32.14 -6.59 2.31
C ALA A 48 -33.39 -6.32 3.17
N ASP A 49 -33.24 -6.07 4.47
CA ASP A 49 -34.37 -5.80 5.40
C ASP A 49 -35.22 -4.59 4.97
N ASN A 50 -34.60 -3.63 4.28
CA ASN A 50 -35.24 -2.39 3.81
C ASN A 50 -35.70 -2.48 2.34
N ASP A 51 -35.55 -3.64 1.68
CA ASP A 51 -35.89 -3.78 0.26
C ASP A 51 -37.39 -4.06 0.07
N GLU A 52 -38.12 -3.08 -0.47
CA GLU A 52 -39.53 -3.24 -0.80
C GLU A 52 -39.73 -4.08 -2.08
N VAL A 53 -38.70 -4.18 -2.92
CA VAL A 53 -38.72 -4.95 -4.16
C VAL A 53 -38.49 -6.42 -3.81
N LYS A 54 -39.60 -7.13 -3.58
CA LYS A 54 -39.58 -8.57 -3.32
C LYS A 54 -39.30 -9.32 -4.61
N VAL A 55 -38.01 -9.54 -4.91
CA VAL A 55 -37.51 -10.13 -6.17
C VAL A 55 -38.24 -11.42 -6.55
N ASP A 56 -38.50 -12.30 -5.59
CA ASP A 56 -39.21 -13.57 -5.81
C ASP A 56 -40.64 -13.41 -6.35
N LYS A 57 -41.23 -12.23 -6.19
CA LYS A 57 -42.57 -11.91 -6.72
C LYS A 57 -42.52 -11.32 -8.13
N ILE A 58 -41.37 -10.83 -8.57
CA ILE A 58 -41.23 -10.02 -9.79
C ILE A 58 -40.42 -10.76 -10.87
N LEU A 59 -39.49 -11.62 -10.47
CA LEU A 59 -38.63 -12.36 -11.39
C LEU A 59 -38.92 -13.87 -11.31
N SER A 60 -39.18 -14.49 -12.45
CA SER A 60 -39.31 -15.94 -12.56
C SER A 60 -37.99 -16.65 -12.25
N SER A 61 -38.07 -17.93 -11.87
CA SER A 61 -36.90 -18.82 -11.76
C SER A 61 -36.14 -18.89 -13.08
N TYR A 62 -34.82 -19.09 -13.02
CA TYR A 62 -34.02 -19.26 -14.23
C TYR A 62 -34.52 -20.46 -15.05
N PRO A 63 -34.67 -20.30 -16.39
CA PRO A 63 -35.14 -21.38 -17.25
C PRO A 63 -34.12 -22.51 -17.41
N ASN A 64 -32.82 -22.20 -17.25
CA ASN A 64 -31.73 -23.17 -17.26
C ASN A 64 -31.11 -23.24 -15.86
N ALA A 65 -30.95 -24.46 -15.32
CA ALA A 65 -30.20 -24.65 -14.08
C ALA A 65 -28.72 -24.29 -14.33
N ALA A 66 -28.17 -23.40 -13.52
CA ALA A 66 -26.72 -23.29 -13.39
C ALA A 66 -26.16 -24.66 -13.01
N PRO A 67 -24.95 -25.07 -13.44
CA PRO A 67 -24.32 -26.26 -12.91
C PRO A 67 -24.17 -26.12 -11.39
N ILE A 68 -24.98 -26.87 -10.65
CA ILE A 68 -24.91 -26.95 -9.20
C ILE A 68 -23.92 -28.07 -8.84
N ASP A 69 -22.98 -27.74 -7.95
CA ASP A 69 -22.18 -28.63 -7.10
C ASP A 69 -20.96 -29.39 -7.63
N ASP A 70 -20.51 -29.20 -8.88
CA ASP A 70 -19.22 -29.77 -9.27
C ASP A 70 -18.04 -28.82 -8.95
N LYS A 71 -17.56 -28.85 -7.69
CA LYS A 71 -16.36 -28.12 -7.25
C LYS A 71 -15.12 -28.40 -8.12
N SER A 72 -15.10 -29.51 -8.86
CA SER A 72 -14.00 -29.86 -9.78
C SER A 72 -14.10 -29.18 -11.16
N LYS A 73 -15.26 -28.58 -11.48
CA LYS A 73 -15.53 -27.87 -12.74
C LYS A 73 -15.66 -26.36 -12.58
N LEU A 74 -15.66 -25.84 -11.35
CA LEU A 74 -15.44 -24.42 -11.07
C LEU A 74 -14.04 -24.04 -11.57
N LYS A 75 -13.96 -23.61 -12.83
CA LYS A 75 -12.79 -22.85 -13.28
C LYS A 75 -12.75 -21.61 -12.42
N ARG A 76 -11.63 -21.41 -11.70
CA ARG A 76 -11.36 -20.11 -11.09
C ARG A 76 -11.28 -19.13 -12.26
N GLY A 77 -12.33 -18.35 -12.47
CA GLY A 77 -12.33 -17.40 -13.57
C GLY A 77 -11.14 -16.46 -13.40
N THR A 78 -10.58 -16.07 -14.53
CA THR A 78 -9.35 -15.28 -14.62
C THR A 78 -9.41 -14.09 -13.66
N GLU A 79 -8.55 -14.14 -12.64
CA GLU A 79 -8.38 -13.10 -11.62
C GLU A 79 -8.22 -11.74 -12.30
N ILE A 80 -9.11 -10.79 -12.03
CA ILE A 80 -8.78 -9.38 -12.21
C ILE A 80 -7.87 -9.05 -11.04
N LYS A 81 -6.55 -9.17 -11.25
CA LYS A 81 -5.58 -8.63 -10.30
C LYS A 81 -5.71 -7.11 -10.35
N TRP A 82 -6.39 -6.53 -9.37
CA TRP A 82 -6.21 -5.13 -9.07
C TRP A 82 -4.76 -4.95 -8.63
N THR A 83 -3.92 -4.44 -9.54
CA THR A 83 -2.64 -3.87 -9.16
C THR A 83 -2.92 -2.43 -8.82
N ALA A 84 -2.55 -1.99 -7.61
CA ALA A 84 -2.36 -0.57 -7.35
C ALA A 84 -1.56 -0.03 -8.55
N GLN A 85 -2.08 0.99 -9.23
CA GLN A 85 -1.42 1.58 -10.41
C GLN A 85 0.01 1.97 -9.99
N ILE A 86 0.95 1.08 -10.27
CA ILE A 86 2.33 1.43 -10.43
C ILE A 86 2.28 2.05 -11.82
N ASP A 87 2.41 3.36 -11.89
CA ASP A 87 2.70 4.04 -13.15
C ASP A 87 4.02 3.45 -13.68
N ASP A 88 3.90 2.31 -14.35
CA ASP A 88 4.73 2.06 -15.49
C ASP A 88 4.37 3.21 -16.44
N ASP A 89 5.31 4.14 -16.64
CA ASP A 89 5.39 4.95 -17.84
C ASP A 89 5.34 3.96 -19.03
N VAL A 90 4.15 3.50 -19.39
CA VAL A 90 3.89 2.81 -20.64
C VAL A 90 3.92 3.93 -21.64
N GLY A 91 5.11 4.12 -22.21
CA GLY A 91 5.29 4.95 -23.39
C GLY A 91 4.21 4.61 -24.41
N ASP A 92 3.68 5.66 -25.02
CA ASP A 92 2.68 5.61 -26.09
C ASP A 92 2.93 4.41 -27.01
N VAL A 93 2.05 3.42 -26.93
CA VAL A 93 1.96 2.40 -27.97
C VAL A 93 1.37 3.11 -29.18
N VAL A 94 2.25 3.52 -30.09
CA VAL A 94 1.86 3.98 -31.43
C VAL A 94 1.03 2.87 -32.06
N ALA A 95 -0.26 3.13 -32.24
CA ALA A 95 -1.18 2.26 -32.94
C ALA A 95 -0.68 2.06 -34.37
N THR A 96 -0.28 0.84 -34.71
CA THR A 96 -0.20 0.42 -36.11
C THR A 96 -1.61 0.10 -36.55
N GLU A 97 -2.14 0.89 -37.49
CA GLU A 97 -3.37 0.58 -38.22
C GLU A 97 -3.20 -0.77 -38.92
N SER A 98 -3.94 -1.79 -38.46
CA SER A 98 -4.19 -3.01 -39.21
C SER A 98 -5.69 -3.16 -39.37
N ASP A 99 -6.15 -3.29 -40.61
CA ASP A 99 -7.54 -3.53 -41.02
C ASP A 99 -8.06 -4.91 -40.56
N MET A 100 -8.18 -5.10 -39.25
CA MET A 100 -8.95 -6.16 -38.62
C MET A 100 -10.12 -5.51 -37.86
N PRO A 101 -11.33 -6.10 -37.82
CA PRO A 101 -12.42 -5.55 -37.04
C PRO A 101 -11.96 -5.39 -35.58
N ALA A 102 -12.00 -4.15 -35.07
CA ALA A 102 -11.48 -3.81 -33.76
C ALA A 102 -12.26 -4.56 -32.67
N ILE A 103 -11.63 -5.57 -32.07
CA ILE A 103 -12.19 -6.31 -30.94
C ILE A 103 -12.38 -5.31 -29.79
N ARG A 104 -13.61 -5.19 -29.27
CA ARG A 104 -13.90 -4.23 -28.18
C ARG A 104 -13.12 -4.59 -26.92
N THR A 105 -12.39 -3.62 -26.39
CA THR A 105 -11.65 -3.74 -25.13
C THR A 105 -12.52 -3.35 -23.92
N GLN A 106 -12.07 -3.67 -22.71
CA GLN A 106 -12.72 -3.24 -21.46
C GLN A 106 -12.94 -1.72 -21.41
N LYS A 107 -11.96 -0.92 -21.86
CA LYS A 107 -12.06 0.55 -21.87
C LYS A 107 -13.15 1.04 -22.83
N ASP A 108 -13.33 0.36 -23.97
CA ASP A 108 -14.38 0.68 -24.93
C ASP A 108 -15.77 0.40 -24.35
N VAL A 109 -15.91 -0.73 -23.65
CA VAL A 109 -17.14 -1.12 -22.94
C VAL A 109 -17.49 -0.10 -21.87
N ASP A 110 -16.52 0.29 -21.03
CA ASP A 110 -16.74 1.27 -19.96
C ASP A 110 -17.15 2.63 -20.52
N ARG A 111 -16.46 3.09 -21.56
CA ARG A 111 -16.79 4.37 -22.22
C ARG A 111 -18.20 4.34 -22.81
N HIS A 112 -18.56 3.25 -23.50
CA HIS A 112 -19.88 3.08 -24.11
C HIS A 112 -20.99 3.08 -23.05
N ALA A 113 -20.81 2.34 -21.95
CA ALA A 113 -21.79 2.29 -20.86
C ALA A 113 -21.99 3.64 -20.17
N ARG A 114 -20.92 4.43 -19.99
CA ARG A 114 -20.99 5.79 -19.43
C ARG A 114 -21.66 6.81 -20.35
N GLN A 115 -21.73 6.53 -21.64
CA GLN A 115 -22.32 7.39 -22.67
C GLN A 115 -23.78 7.05 -22.99
N ALA A 116 -24.38 6.07 -22.30
CA ALA A 116 -25.76 5.68 -22.52
C ALA A 116 -26.72 6.88 -22.38
N PRO A 117 -27.52 7.20 -23.42
CA PRO A 117 -28.50 8.27 -23.36
C PRO A 117 -29.57 7.99 -22.29
N ALA A 118 -29.97 9.03 -21.55
CA ALA A 118 -30.93 8.90 -20.45
C ALA A 118 -32.33 8.46 -20.93
N GLU A 119 -32.68 8.73 -22.19
CA GLU A 119 -33.95 8.34 -22.80
C GLU A 119 -34.14 6.82 -22.83
N LEU A 120 -33.04 6.06 -22.88
CA LEU A 120 -33.07 4.60 -22.84
C LEU A 120 -33.57 4.07 -21.50
N ASN A 121 -33.51 4.86 -20.43
CA ASN A 121 -33.94 4.45 -19.09
C ASN A 121 -35.47 4.25 -18.99
N SER A 122 -36.22 4.64 -20.02
CA SER A 122 -37.65 4.39 -20.14
C SER A 122 -37.99 2.92 -20.45
N SER A 123 -37.02 2.11 -20.88
CA SER A 123 -37.25 0.74 -21.35
C SER A 123 -36.05 -0.15 -21.06
N PHE A 124 -36.28 -1.25 -20.32
CA PHE A 124 -35.24 -2.25 -20.09
C PHE A 124 -34.69 -2.79 -21.42
N ASN A 125 -35.54 -3.07 -22.40
CA ASN A 125 -35.08 -3.66 -23.65
C ASN A 125 -34.14 -2.71 -24.40
N ASP A 126 -34.47 -1.43 -24.48
CA ASP A 126 -33.66 -0.46 -25.23
C ASP A 126 -32.31 -0.21 -24.55
N LEU A 127 -32.32 -0.07 -23.21
CA LEU A 127 -31.10 0.06 -22.43
C LEU A 127 -30.20 -1.17 -22.54
N ILE A 128 -30.75 -2.37 -22.34
CA ILE A 128 -29.97 -3.62 -22.39
C ILE A 128 -29.42 -3.85 -23.80
N ASN A 129 -30.22 -3.61 -24.85
CA ASN A 129 -29.77 -3.73 -26.23
C ASN A 129 -28.61 -2.75 -26.52
N TYR A 130 -28.72 -1.51 -26.07
CA TYR A 130 -27.64 -0.54 -26.21
C TYR A 130 -26.36 -0.98 -25.50
N LEU A 131 -26.46 -1.43 -24.24
CA LEU A 131 -25.31 -1.79 -23.42
C LEU A 131 -24.62 -3.08 -23.87
N THR A 132 -25.39 -4.05 -24.39
CA THR A 132 -24.92 -5.44 -24.57
C THR A 132 -24.94 -5.96 -26.01
N GLY A 133 -25.65 -5.29 -26.93
CA GLY A 133 -25.95 -5.81 -28.27
C GLY A 133 -24.75 -6.05 -29.18
N ASP A 134 -23.66 -5.29 -28.99
CA ASP A 134 -22.46 -5.37 -29.84
C ASP A 134 -21.28 -6.10 -29.16
N LEU A 135 -21.53 -6.84 -28.07
CA LEU A 135 -20.46 -7.45 -27.27
C LEU A 135 -20.10 -8.89 -27.67
N ASP A 136 -20.84 -9.49 -28.59
CA ASP A 136 -20.59 -10.86 -29.08
C ASP A 136 -19.22 -11.02 -29.72
N GLN A 137 -18.68 -9.93 -30.28
CA GLN A 137 -17.37 -9.89 -30.94
C GLN A 137 -16.24 -9.46 -30.00
N SER A 138 -16.49 -9.34 -28.70
CA SER A 138 -15.46 -8.97 -27.72
C SER A 138 -14.66 -10.17 -27.21
N GLU A 139 -13.52 -9.90 -26.55
CA GLU A 139 -12.66 -10.96 -26.01
C GLU A 139 -13.33 -11.79 -24.91
N ARG A 140 -14.24 -11.17 -24.13
CA ARG A 140 -14.94 -11.79 -23.00
C ARG A 140 -16.42 -11.36 -22.98
N PRO A 141 -17.27 -11.86 -23.91
CA PRO A 141 -18.63 -11.35 -24.09
C PRO A 141 -19.49 -11.38 -22.83
N GLU A 142 -19.54 -12.51 -22.12
CA GLU A 142 -20.38 -12.65 -20.91
C GLU A 142 -19.97 -11.69 -19.78
N VAL A 143 -18.66 -11.56 -19.57
CA VAL A 143 -18.08 -10.66 -18.56
C VAL A 143 -18.31 -9.20 -18.92
N PHE A 144 -18.11 -8.84 -20.19
CA PHE A 144 -18.30 -7.47 -20.65
C PHE A 144 -19.76 -7.04 -20.66
N ARG A 145 -20.71 -7.96 -20.90
CA ARG A 145 -22.14 -7.67 -20.68
C ARG A 145 -22.40 -7.32 -19.21
N ALA A 146 -21.95 -8.15 -18.26
CA ALA A 146 -22.11 -7.86 -16.84
C ALA A 146 -21.44 -6.53 -16.42
N ARG A 147 -20.25 -6.27 -16.96
CA ARG A 147 -19.49 -5.04 -16.70
C ARG A 147 -20.20 -3.80 -17.24
N ALA A 148 -20.74 -3.85 -18.47
CA ALA A 148 -21.47 -2.74 -19.07
C ALA A 148 -22.66 -2.32 -18.19
N LEU A 149 -23.42 -3.29 -17.67
CA LEU A 149 -24.54 -3.04 -16.75
C LEU A 149 -24.06 -2.38 -15.45
N MET A 150 -22.97 -2.88 -14.88
CA MET A 150 -22.43 -2.37 -13.62
C MET A 150 -21.84 -0.97 -13.77
N VAL A 151 -21.10 -0.72 -14.84
CA VAL A 151 -20.55 0.61 -15.17
C VAL A 151 -21.68 1.61 -15.39
N TRP A 152 -22.70 1.23 -16.18
CA TRP A 152 -23.86 2.08 -16.37
C TRP A 152 -24.53 2.43 -15.04
N LEU A 153 -24.77 1.44 -14.16
CA LEU A 153 -25.38 1.66 -12.85
C LEU A 153 -24.53 2.58 -11.96
N SER A 154 -23.20 2.45 -12.01
CA SER A 154 -22.27 3.25 -11.18
C SER A 154 -22.25 4.74 -11.46
N VAL A 155 -22.67 5.17 -12.66
CA VAL A 155 -22.66 6.59 -13.03
C VAL A 155 -24.02 7.27 -12.89
N GLN A 156 -25.05 6.55 -12.44
CA GLN A 156 -26.37 7.12 -12.28
C GLN A 156 -26.43 8.07 -11.07
N ASP A 157 -27.11 9.20 -11.24
CA ASP A 157 -27.32 10.18 -10.18
C ASP A 157 -28.56 9.82 -9.36
N VAL A 158 -28.36 9.03 -8.32
CA VAL A 158 -29.41 8.66 -7.35
C VAL A 158 -29.50 9.64 -6.16
N ASP A 159 -28.61 10.64 -6.08
CA ASP A 159 -28.63 11.61 -4.98
C ASP A 159 -29.51 12.82 -5.28
N SER A 160 -29.78 13.11 -6.57
CA SER A 160 -30.56 14.28 -6.97
C SER A 160 -31.98 14.29 -6.40
N ASP A 161 -32.38 15.45 -5.89
CA ASP A 161 -33.74 15.70 -5.40
C ASP A 161 -34.80 15.53 -6.50
N HIS A 162 -34.41 15.74 -7.76
CA HIS A 162 -35.30 15.55 -8.90
C HIS A 162 -35.73 14.09 -9.05
N VAL A 163 -34.78 13.15 -8.97
CA VAL A 163 -35.06 11.70 -9.08
C VAL A 163 -35.87 11.22 -7.87
N LYS A 164 -35.56 11.72 -6.67
CA LYS A 164 -36.27 11.36 -5.42
C LYS A 164 -37.75 11.72 -5.41
N ARG A 165 -38.16 12.75 -6.16
CA ARG A 165 -39.55 13.24 -6.22
C ARG A 165 -40.43 12.54 -7.27
N LYS A 166 -39.85 11.68 -8.11
CA LYS A 166 -40.61 10.89 -9.10
C LYS A 166 -41.29 9.69 -8.43
N ASP A 167 -42.24 9.09 -9.15
CA ASP A 167 -42.87 7.84 -8.74
C ASP A 167 -42.01 6.64 -9.16
N GLY A 168 -41.45 5.96 -8.17
CA GLY A 168 -40.68 4.74 -8.40
C GLY A 168 -41.56 3.56 -8.82
N ASN A 169 -41.07 2.73 -9.73
CA ASN A 169 -41.75 1.52 -10.20
C ASN A 169 -40.73 0.44 -10.57
N THR A 170 -41.21 -0.77 -10.83
CA THR A 170 -40.38 -1.94 -11.17
C THR A 170 -40.43 -2.30 -12.66
N GLU A 171 -41.02 -1.44 -13.49
CA GLU A 171 -41.27 -1.70 -14.91
C GLU A 171 -40.15 -1.12 -15.80
N THR A 172 -39.46 -0.07 -15.36
CA THR A 172 -38.41 0.62 -16.14
C THR A 172 -37.12 0.84 -15.34
N PRO A 173 -35.95 0.95 -16.00
CA PRO A 173 -34.70 1.35 -15.34
C PRO A 173 -34.82 2.68 -14.56
N GLU A 174 -35.50 3.69 -15.13
CA GLU A 174 -35.75 4.96 -14.45
C GLU A 174 -36.57 4.78 -13.16
N GLY A 175 -37.59 3.92 -13.18
CA GLY A 175 -38.39 3.58 -12.00
C GLY A 175 -37.54 2.99 -10.87
N TYR A 176 -36.61 2.10 -11.20
CA TYR A 176 -35.67 1.52 -10.25
C TYR A 176 -34.67 2.54 -9.70
N LEU A 177 -34.17 3.46 -10.53
CA LEU A 177 -33.30 4.55 -10.07
C LEU A 177 -34.02 5.44 -9.05
N THR A 178 -35.31 5.71 -9.25
CA THR A 178 -36.14 6.42 -8.27
C THR A 178 -36.32 5.62 -6.98
N LEU A 179 -36.58 4.31 -7.06
CA LEU A 179 -36.66 3.45 -5.86
C LEU A 179 -35.34 3.43 -5.07
N LEU A 180 -34.19 3.36 -5.76
CA LEU A 180 -32.86 3.45 -5.17
C LEU A 180 -32.65 4.81 -4.48
N ALA A 181 -32.95 5.91 -5.17
CA ALA A 181 -32.83 7.26 -4.64
C ALA A 181 -33.69 7.48 -3.37
N GLN A 182 -34.81 6.77 -3.27
CA GLN A 182 -35.72 6.77 -2.12
C GLN A 182 -35.33 5.75 -1.02
N SER A 183 -34.24 4.99 -1.19
CA SER A 183 -33.82 3.91 -0.28
C SER A 183 -34.89 2.83 -0.06
N ARG A 184 -35.72 2.58 -1.09
CA ARG A 184 -36.80 1.57 -1.08
C ARG A 184 -36.39 0.25 -1.75
N THR A 185 -35.20 0.22 -2.34
CA THR A 185 -34.57 -0.98 -2.88
C THR A 185 -33.06 -0.87 -2.77
N THR A 186 -32.36 -1.94 -3.13
CA THR A 186 -30.91 -2.06 -3.00
C THR A 186 -30.20 -2.06 -4.35
N TYR A 187 -28.95 -1.60 -4.40
CA TYR A 187 -28.12 -1.71 -5.60
C TYR A 187 -27.99 -3.16 -6.05
N SER A 188 -27.89 -4.08 -5.08
CA SER A 188 -27.82 -5.52 -5.31
C SER A 188 -29.09 -6.07 -5.97
N THR A 189 -30.27 -5.56 -5.61
CA THR A 189 -31.54 -5.92 -6.26
C THR A 189 -31.65 -5.34 -7.65
N PHE A 190 -31.29 -4.07 -7.86
CA PHE A 190 -31.39 -3.49 -9.20
C PHE A 190 -30.40 -4.15 -10.17
N PHE A 191 -29.17 -4.42 -9.73
CA PHE A 191 -28.19 -5.15 -10.54
C PHE A 191 -28.65 -6.56 -10.90
N LEU A 192 -29.29 -7.26 -9.96
CA LEU A 192 -29.92 -8.58 -10.23
C LEU A 192 -30.98 -8.48 -11.33
N VAL A 193 -31.84 -7.46 -11.30
CA VAL A 193 -32.87 -7.24 -12.32
C VAL A 193 -32.25 -6.95 -13.68
N LEU A 194 -31.25 -6.07 -13.75
CA LEU A 194 -30.49 -5.79 -14.98
C LEU A 194 -29.87 -7.05 -15.56
N CYS A 195 -29.20 -7.85 -14.72
CA CYS A 195 -28.61 -9.13 -15.13
C CYS A 195 -29.66 -10.08 -15.71
N ARG A 196 -30.81 -10.26 -15.04
CA ARG A 196 -31.88 -11.14 -15.54
C ARG A 196 -32.44 -10.66 -16.88
N LYS A 197 -32.61 -9.34 -17.05
CA LYS A 197 -33.06 -8.75 -18.33
C LYS A 197 -32.02 -8.93 -19.45
N ALA A 198 -30.73 -8.96 -19.11
CA ALA A 198 -29.63 -9.26 -20.03
C ALA A 198 -29.34 -10.76 -20.22
N ASN A 199 -30.18 -11.65 -19.67
CA ASN A 199 -29.97 -13.10 -19.69
C ASN A 199 -28.64 -13.54 -19.05
N ILE A 200 -28.20 -12.82 -18.02
CA ILE A 200 -27.05 -13.17 -17.18
C ILE A 200 -27.60 -13.81 -15.90
N GLN A 201 -27.13 -15.02 -15.61
CA GLN A 201 -27.45 -15.69 -14.35
C GLN A 201 -26.82 -14.92 -13.19
N CYS A 202 -27.67 -14.42 -12.30
CA CYS A 202 -27.31 -13.62 -11.13
C CYS A 202 -28.18 -14.04 -9.93
N THR A 203 -27.58 -14.08 -8.75
CA THR A 203 -28.30 -14.28 -7.49
C THR A 203 -27.94 -13.18 -6.51
N GLN A 204 -28.84 -12.94 -5.56
CA GLN A 204 -28.54 -12.13 -4.39
C GLN A 204 -27.97 -13.03 -3.29
N ILE A 205 -27.05 -12.49 -2.49
CA ILE A 205 -26.40 -13.15 -1.36
C ILE A 205 -26.57 -12.25 -0.15
N GLU A 206 -27.17 -12.79 0.90
CA GLU A 206 -27.29 -12.15 2.20
C GLU A 206 -26.18 -12.62 3.14
N GLY A 207 -25.74 -11.74 4.03
CA GLY A 207 -24.73 -12.05 5.03
C GLY A 207 -24.39 -10.85 5.89
N ILE A 208 -23.14 -10.80 6.33
CA ILE A 208 -22.60 -9.69 7.13
C ILE A 208 -21.34 -9.10 6.47
N CYS A 209 -21.14 -7.79 6.59
CA CYS A 209 -19.87 -7.15 6.19
C CYS A 209 -19.22 -6.35 7.32
N LYS A 210 -17.89 -6.34 7.38
CA LYS A 210 -17.12 -5.42 8.21
C LYS A 210 -17.11 -4.02 7.56
N ALA A 211 -18.23 -3.32 7.70
CA ALA A 211 -18.47 -2.03 7.07
C ALA A 211 -19.10 -1.04 8.06
N GLY A 212 -19.32 0.19 7.60
CA GLY A 212 -20.00 1.25 8.33
C GLY A 212 -19.21 1.68 9.55
N ASN A 213 -19.65 1.27 10.73
CA ASN A 213 -19.04 1.61 12.01
C ASN A 213 -18.20 0.46 12.60
N TYR A 214 -18.07 -0.66 11.90
CA TYR A 214 -17.31 -1.81 12.38
C TYR A 214 -15.89 -1.41 12.81
N GLN A 215 -15.47 -1.86 13.99
CA GLN A 215 -14.11 -1.72 14.51
C GLN A 215 -13.48 -3.11 14.69
N PRO A 216 -12.14 -3.24 14.53
CA PRO A 216 -11.43 -4.48 14.79
C PRO A 216 -11.77 -5.10 16.16
N GLY A 217 -12.32 -6.31 16.13
CA GLY A 217 -12.71 -7.07 17.32
C GLY A 217 -14.15 -6.83 17.80
N ASP A 218 -14.94 -6.02 17.11
CA ASP A 218 -16.37 -5.88 17.39
C ASP A 218 -17.09 -7.23 17.24
N ARG A 219 -17.97 -7.51 18.21
CA ARG A 219 -18.79 -8.72 18.27
C ARG A 219 -20.28 -8.45 18.11
N ASN A 220 -20.70 -7.19 18.21
CA ASN A 220 -22.09 -6.82 18.02
C ASN A 220 -22.36 -6.68 16.52
N LEU A 221 -23.20 -7.56 16.00
CA LEU A 221 -23.51 -7.64 14.57
C LEU A 221 -24.86 -6.99 14.22
N GLY A 222 -25.48 -6.25 15.14
CA GLY A 222 -26.84 -5.74 14.93
C GLY A 222 -27.02 -4.86 13.68
N ASN A 223 -25.94 -4.21 13.19
CA ASN A 223 -25.98 -3.27 12.07
C ASN A 223 -24.99 -3.60 10.93
N VAL A 224 -24.53 -4.86 10.84
CA VAL A 224 -23.57 -5.27 9.80
C VAL A 224 -24.19 -6.16 8.72
N ASN A 225 -25.51 -6.37 8.76
CA ASN A 225 -26.22 -7.10 7.71
C ASN A 225 -25.98 -6.43 6.36
N CYS A 226 -25.61 -7.24 5.38
CA CYS A 226 -25.27 -6.79 4.05
C CYS A 226 -25.84 -7.71 2.98
N VAL A 227 -26.02 -7.12 1.80
CA VAL A 227 -26.46 -7.84 0.61
C VAL A 227 -25.56 -7.53 -0.59
N TRP A 228 -25.18 -8.56 -1.33
CA TRP A 228 -24.40 -8.47 -2.56
C TRP A 228 -24.88 -9.50 -3.58
N ASN A 229 -24.15 -9.71 -4.68
CA ASN A 229 -24.54 -10.64 -5.73
C ASN A 229 -23.45 -11.64 -6.10
N ALA A 230 -23.87 -12.73 -6.74
CA ALA A 230 -23.00 -13.52 -7.58
C ALA A 230 -23.58 -13.65 -8.99
N ILE A 231 -22.72 -13.56 -10.00
CA ILE A 231 -23.05 -13.79 -11.41
C ILE A 231 -22.39 -15.07 -11.90
N TYR A 232 -23.04 -15.79 -12.80
CA TYR A 232 -22.48 -16.98 -13.45
C TYR A 232 -22.08 -16.62 -14.88
N VAL A 233 -20.77 -16.53 -15.11
CA VAL A 233 -20.14 -16.17 -16.39
C VAL A 233 -18.87 -17.01 -16.57
N GLU A 234 -18.49 -17.33 -17.80
CA GLU A 234 -17.29 -18.13 -18.10
C GLU A 234 -17.23 -19.45 -17.33
N GLU A 235 -18.37 -20.12 -17.22
CA GLU A 235 -18.56 -21.41 -16.53
C GLU A 235 -18.34 -21.36 -15.00
N ALA A 236 -18.31 -20.17 -14.38
CA ALA A 236 -18.03 -20.01 -12.95
C ALA A 236 -18.89 -18.95 -12.26
N TRP A 237 -19.10 -19.11 -10.95
CA TRP A 237 -19.71 -18.08 -10.10
C TRP A 237 -18.67 -17.04 -9.69
N HIS A 238 -19.03 -15.76 -9.83
CA HIS A 238 -18.20 -14.61 -9.50
C HIS A 238 -18.95 -13.64 -8.60
N ILE A 239 -18.27 -13.14 -7.56
CA ILE A 239 -18.89 -12.23 -6.60
C ILE A 239 -18.84 -10.80 -7.13
N VAL A 240 -19.95 -10.08 -7.04
CA VAL A 240 -20.06 -8.66 -7.36
C VAL A 240 -20.70 -7.98 -6.16
N HIS A 241 -20.15 -6.85 -5.72
CA HIS A 241 -20.76 -6.04 -4.66
C HIS A 241 -21.21 -4.68 -5.23
N PRO A 242 -22.41 -4.60 -5.88
CA PRO A 242 -22.83 -3.41 -6.63
C PRO A 242 -22.80 -2.12 -5.81
N PHE A 243 -23.27 -2.16 -4.57
CA PHE A 243 -23.26 -0.98 -3.70
C PHE A 243 -21.85 -0.41 -3.50
N TRP A 244 -20.88 -1.28 -3.20
CA TRP A 244 -19.49 -0.92 -2.96
C TRP A 244 -18.75 -0.50 -4.22
N ILE A 245 -19.18 -0.96 -5.40
CA ILE A 245 -18.72 -0.43 -6.69
C ILE A 245 -19.21 1.00 -6.89
N CYS A 246 -20.50 1.24 -6.65
CA CYS A 246 -21.16 2.51 -6.96
C CYS A 246 -20.98 3.60 -5.91
N ARG A 247 -20.73 3.23 -4.65
CA ARG A 247 -20.84 4.14 -3.50
C ARG A 247 -19.73 3.92 -2.50
N CYS A 248 -19.28 5.04 -1.94
CA CYS A 248 -18.34 5.08 -0.82
C CYS A 248 -18.75 6.16 0.17
N ILE A 249 -18.21 6.10 1.38
CA ILE A 249 -18.26 7.20 2.34
C ILE A 249 -16.91 7.89 2.39
N VAL A 250 -16.95 9.22 2.31
CA VAL A 250 -15.78 10.08 2.46
C VAL A 250 -15.92 10.92 3.72
N GLY A 251 -14.82 11.08 4.47
CA GLY A 251 -14.75 11.98 5.62
C GLY A 251 -15.51 11.50 6.86
N LYS A 252 -15.76 10.19 6.98
CA LYS A 252 -16.33 9.58 8.19
C LYS A 252 -15.22 9.21 9.15
N THR A 253 -15.41 9.55 10.41
CA THR A 253 -14.47 9.24 11.49
C THR A 253 -15.26 8.78 12.70
N VAL A 254 -14.84 7.66 13.28
CA VAL A 254 -15.45 7.15 14.51
C VAL A 254 -14.78 7.81 15.70
N GLY A 255 -15.55 8.49 16.55
CA GLY A 255 -15.04 9.11 17.77
C GLY A 255 -14.54 8.11 18.82
N GLY A 256 -14.08 8.60 19.96
CA GLY A 256 -13.65 7.77 21.09
C GLY A 256 -12.21 7.24 20.96
N TRP A 257 -11.41 7.85 20.09
CA TRP A 257 -9.99 7.56 19.93
C TRP A 257 -9.17 8.84 20.12
N ILE A 258 -7.99 8.69 20.72
CA ILE A 258 -7.02 9.76 20.95
C ILE A 258 -5.78 9.41 20.16
N LYS A 259 -5.47 10.19 19.12
CA LYS A 259 -4.21 10.05 18.39
C LYS A 259 -3.06 10.46 19.31
N LEU A 260 -2.15 9.52 19.55
CA LEU A 260 -1.11 9.69 20.56
C LEU A 260 0.06 10.55 20.04
N GLU A 261 0.42 10.35 18.78
CA GLU A 261 1.62 10.95 18.19
C GLU A 261 1.44 11.38 16.74
N ALA A 262 2.10 12.49 16.37
CA ALA A 262 2.32 12.95 14.99
C ALA A 262 3.67 13.65 14.92
N ASP A 263 4.40 13.46 13.82
CA ASP A 263 5.75 14.02 13.59
C ASP A 263 6.72 14.01 14.79
N GLY A 264 6.74 12.91 15.54
CA GLY A 264 7.60 12.73 16.72
C GLY A 264 7.21 13.58 17.94
N LYS A 265 5.98 14.11 17.97
CA LYS A 265 5.41 14.89 19.07
C LYS A 265 4.16 14.23 19.62
N ALA A 266 3.90 14.45 20.90
CA ALA A 266 2.61 14.09 21.48
C ALA A 266 1.59 15.10 20.99
N ILE A 267 0.43 14.64 20.56
CA ILE A 267 -0.64 15.55 20.14
C ILE A 267 -1.87 15.42 21.00
N GLY A 268 -2.15 14.24 21.55
CA GLY A 268 -3.36 13.97 22.35
C GLY A 268 -4.66 14.42 21.68
N ARG A 269 -4.68 14.42 20.34
CA ARG A 269 -5.78 14.94 19.53
C ARG A 269 -6.88 13.89 19.54
N LYS A 270 -8.04 14.24 20.10
CA LYS A 270 -9.24 13.40 20.02
C LYS A 270 -9.75 13.37 18.59
N GLU A 271 -10.05 12.18 18.09
CA GLU A 271 -10.77 12.04 16.83
C GLU A 271 -12.18 12.60 17.03
N LYS A 272 -12.51 13.64 16.26
CA LYS A 272 -13.88 14.15 16.20
C LYS A 272 -14.71 13.13 15.45
N GLU A 273 -15.87 12.78 16.00
CA GLU A 273 -16.81 11.94 15.28
C GLU A 273 -17.41 12.73 14.11
N LEU A 274 -17.33 12.18 12.91
CA LEU A 274 -17.90 12.76 11.70
C LEU A 274 -18.72 11.68 11.00
N ILE A 275 -19.93 12.06 10.60
CA ILE A 275 -20.92 11.15 9.98
C ILE A 275 -20.47 10.73 8.56
N GLY A 276 -19.57 11.51 7.94
CA GLY A 276 -19.16 11.36 6.54
C GLY A 276 -20.24 11.71 5.53
N VAL A 277 -19.88 11.66 4.25
CA VAL A 277 -20.77 11.94 3.13
C VAL A 277 -20.70 10.79 2.14
N MET A 278 -21.87 10.23 1.80
CA MET A 278 -22.00 9.26 0.72
C MET A 278 -21.68 9.94 -0.62
N LYS A 279 -20.86 9.28 -1.44
CA LYS A 279 -20.47 9.76 -2.77
C LYS A 279 -20.59 8.65 -3.80
N ASN A 280 -20.87 9.02 -5.05
CA ASN A 280 -20.68 8.13 -6.19
C ASN A 280 -19.19 7.76 -6.29
N ALA A 281 -18.93 6.49 -6.50
CA ALA A 281 -17.61 5.90 -6.67
C ALA A 281 -17.63 4.95 -7.88
N PHE A 282 -16.45 4.52 -8.30
CA PHE A 282 -16.31 3.38 -9.21
C PHE A 282 -15.16 2.50 -8.71
N GLU A 283 -15.45 1.72 -7.69
CA GLU A 283 -14.48 0.81 -7.06
C GLU A 283 -14.45 -0.52 -7.80
N GLU A 284 -13.66 -0.58 -8.88
CA GLU A 284 -13.54 -1.75 -9.75
C GLU A 284 -13.16 -3.04 -9.00
N TYR A 285 -12.45 -2.92 -7.87
CA TYR A 285 -12.06 -4.05 -7.02
C TYR A 285 -13.25 -4.95 -6.63
N TYR A 286 -14.44 -4.37 -6.48
CA TYR A 286 -15.64 -5.07 -6.04
C TYR A 286 -16.43 -5.76 -7.18
N PHE A 287 -15.92 -5.71 -8.42
CA PHE A 287 -16.47 -6.43 -9.57
C PHE A 287 -15.68 -7.72 -9.82
N MET A 288 -16.34 -8.87 -9.66
CA MET A 288 -15.71 -10.20 -9.78
C MET A 288 -14.54 -10.41 -8.80
N THR A 289 -14.66 -9.87 -7.57
CA THR A 289 -13.62 -9.94 -6.52
C THR A 289 -13.24 -11.38 -6.20
N ASN A 290 -11.95 -11.60 -5.96
CA ASN A 290 -11.44 -12.89 -5.50
C ASN A 290 -12.11 -13.28 -4.17
N PRO A 291 -12.81 -14.43 -4.08
CA PRO A 291 -13.47 -14.85 -2.84
C PRO A 291 -12.50 -15.01 -1.66
N ALA A 292 -11.23 -15.36 -1.92
CA ALA A 292 -10.20 -15.46 -0.88
C ALA A 292 -9.80 -14.11 -0.27
N GLU A 293 -10.10 -13.01 -0.95
CA GLU A 293 -9.87 -11.64 -0.47
C GLU A 293 -11.17 -11.04 0.09
N LEU A 294 -12.30 -11.26 -0.59
CA LEU A 294 -13.60 -10.74 -0.15
C LEU A 294 -14.00 -11.30 1.22
N VAL A 295 -13.62 -12.54 1.54
CA VAL A 295 -13.93 -13.16 2.84
C VAL A 295 -13.37 -12.36 4.03
N TYR A 296 -12.39 -11.46 3.83
CA TYR A 296 -11.92 -10.56 4.90
C TYR A 296 -12.93 -9.48 5.30
N MET A 297 -13.84 -9.15 4.37
CA MET A 297 -14.79 -8.05 4.50
C MET A 297 -16.25 -8.51 4.49
N CYS A 298 -16.60 -9.62 3.82
CA CYS A 298 -17.96 -10.14 3.69
C CYS A 298 -18.04 -11.63 4.10
N HIS A 299 -19.07 -12.01 4.85
CA HIS A 299 -19.35 -13.40 5.20
C HIS A 299 -20.82 -13.74 4.92
N PRO A 300 -21.12 -14.67 3.98
CA PRO A 300 -22.48 -15.02 3.60
C PRO A 300 -23.17 -15.88 4.66
N SER A 301 -24.48 -15.70 4.79
CA SER A 301 -25.36 -16.52 5.62
C SER A 301 -25.38 -17.98 5.17
N GLU A 302 -25.31 -18.23 3.86
CA GLU A 302 -25.19 -19.57 3.29
C GLU A 302 -23.74 -19.90 2.92
N GLU A 303 -23.21 -20.98 3.49
CA GLU A 303 -21.81 -21.39 3.34
C GLU A 303 -21.35 -21.56 1.88
N ARG A 304 -22.25 -22.03 0.98
CA ARG A 304 -21.92 -22.23 -0.45
C ARG A 304 -21.48 -20.96 -1.17
N TRP A 305 -21.96 -19.79 -0.73
CA TRP A 305 -21.67 -18.51 -1.36
C TRP A 305 -20.33 -17.90 -0.96
N GLN A 306 -19.57 -18.58 -0.09
CA GLN A 306 -18.18 -18.20 0.16
C GLN A 306 -17.31 -18.46 -1.06
N LEU A 307 -17.68 -19.41 -1.94
CA LEU A 307 -16.91 -19.80 -3.13
C LEU A 307 -15.43 -20.15 -2.83
N LEU A 308 -15.16 -20.58 -1.59
CA LEU A 308 -13.84 -21.02 -1.14
C LEU A 308 -13.71 -22.55 -1.24
N GLU A 309 -12.49 -23.01 -1.49
CA GLU A 309 -12.14 -24.43 -1.38
C GLU A 309 -12.37 -24.93 0.05
N LYS A 310 -11.93 -24.14 1.03
CA LYS A 310 -12.15 -24.34 2.46
C LYS A 310 -12.86 -23.13 3.04
N THR A 311 -14.10 -23.35 3.45
CA THR A 311 -14.98 -22.34 4.05
C THR A 311 -14.54 -21.99 5.46
N ILE A 312 -14.93 -20.80 5.90
CA ILE A 312 -14.68 -20.29 7.25
C ILE A 312 -15.99 -20.07 7.99
N THR A 313 -15.94 -20.20 9.32
CA THR A 313 -17.07 -19.87 10.18
C THR A 313 -17.19 -18.37 10.38
N GLN A 314 -18.36 -17.91 10.79
CA GLN A 314 -18.59 -16.51 11.16
C GLN A 314 -17.64 -16.05 12.29
N GLN A 315 -17.31 -16.93 13.24
CA GLN A 315 -16.35 -16.61 14.30
C GLN A 315 -14.94 -16.37 13.74
N GLN A 316 -14.48 -17.24 12.82
CA GLN A 316 -13.21 -17.06 12.12
C GLN A 316 -13.21 -15.76 11.30
N PHE A 317 -14.33 -15.45 10.64
CA PHE A 317 -14.50 -14.19 9.91
C PHE A 317 -14.33 -12.96 10.81
N LEU A 318 -14.88 -12.98 12.03
CA LEU A 318 -14.73 -11.86 12.97
C LEU A 318 -13.33 -11.79 13.59
N ASP A 319 -12.65 -12.93 13.70
CA ASP A 319 -11.32 -13.03 14.32
C ASP A 319 -10.19 -12.63 13.37
N GLN A 320 -10.31 -12.90 12.06
CA GLN A 320 -9.27 -12.59 11.06
C GLN A 320 -8.96 -11.08 11.01
N ALA A 321 -7.77 -10.74 10.47
CA ALA A 321 -7.33 -9.35 10.33
C ALA A 321 -8.38 -8.47 9.63
N TYR A 322 -8.45 -7.20 10.03
CA TYR A 322 -9.26 -6.22 9.31
C TYR A 322 -8.36 -5.48 8.34
N VAL A 323 -8.31 -6.00 7.10
CA VAL A 323 -7.50 -5.47 6.00
C VAL A 323 -8.42 -5.08 4.83
N LEU A 324 -7.99 -4.09 4.06
CA LEU A 324 -8.76 -3.43 3.01
C LEU A 324 -8.18 -3.74 1.62
N PRO A 325 -8.89 -3.46 0.51
CA PRO A 325 -8.43 -3.73 -0.85
C PRO A 325 -6.98 -3.29 -1.17
N PRO A 326 -6.48 -2.12 -0.70
CA PRO A 326 -5.09 -1.73 -0.92
C PRO A 326 -4.05 -2.74 -0.40
N PHE A 327 -4.36 -3.48 0.67
CA PHE A 327 -3.48 -4.53 1.21
C PHE A 327 -3.28 -5.66 0.17
N PHE A 328 -4.37 -6.18 -0.38
CA PHE A 328 -4.33 -7.23 -1.40
C PHE A 328 -3.74 -6.74 -2.72
N GLY A 329 -4.05 -5.49 -3.08
CA GLY A 329 -3.51 -4.86 -4.28
C GLY A 329 -2.01 -4.65 -4.33
N LEU A 330 -1.39 -4.50 -3.15
CA LEU A 330 0.06 -4.50 -2.99
C LEU A 330 0.65 -5.92 -2.97
N GLY A 331 -0.20 -6.95 -2.98
CA GLY A 331 0.13 -8.36 -2.88
C GLY A 331 0.49 -8.79 -1.45
N MET A 332 0.12 -8.00 -0.44
CA MET A 332 0.51 -8.25 0.93
C MET A 332 -0.21 -9.47 1.53
N VAL A 333 0.47 -10.14 2.46
CA VAL A 333 -0.08 -11.24 3.24
C VAL A 333 0.33 -11.14 4.69
N MET A 334 -0.54 -11.58 5.59
CA MET A 334 -0.21 -11.71 7.01
C MET A 334 0.76 -12.87 7.21
N LYS A 335 1.88 -12.62 7.89
CA LYS A 335 2.83 -13.66 8.35
C LYS A 335 2.68 -13.99 9.82
N SER A 336 2.29 -13.00 10.63
CA SER A 336 1.81 -13.27 11.99
C SER A 336 0.45 -13.97 11.95
N ARG A 337 -0.10 -14.27 13.14
CA ARG A 337 -1.47 -14.77 13.26
C ARG A 337 -2.40 -13.85 12.47
N ASP A 338 -3.22 -14.43 11.60
CA ASP A 338 -4.29 -13.69 10.94
C ASP A 338 -5.36 -13.33 11.97
N ALA A 339 -5.23 -12.14 12.55
CA ALA A 339 -6.09 -11.68 13.63
C ALA A 339 -6.27 -10.16 13.61
N CYS A 340 -7.47 -9.69 13.96
CA CYS A 340 -7.78 -8.26 14.14
C CYS A 340 -7.50 -7.75 15.56
N VAL A 341 -7.41 -8.66 16.55
CA VAL A 341 -7.12 -8.35 17.95
C VAL A 341 -5.81 -9.00 18.39
N TYR A 342 -4.94 -8.22 19.03
CA TYR A 342 -3.69 -8.68 19.62
C TYR A 342 -3.61 -8.31 21.10
N GLU A 343 -3.25 -9.29 21.93
CA GLU A 343 -2.95 -9.07 23.33
C GLU A 343 -1.45 -8.84 23.50
N ALA A 344 -1.08 -7.79 24.24
CA ALA A 344 0.30 -7.49 24.56
C ALA A 344 0.88 -8.57 25.48
N LYS A 345 2.04 -9.12 25.12
CA LYS A 345 2.79 -10.05 25.95
C LYS A 345 4.06 -9.37 26.43
N ASN A 346 4.24 -9.24 27.74
CA ASN A 346 5.33 -8.49 28.36
C ASN A 346 5.41 -7.02 27.86
N GLY A 347 4.24 -6.39 27.65
CA GLY A 347 4.15 -5.01 27.17
C GLY A 347 4.54 -4.80 25.71
N GLU A 348 4.54 -5.84 24.87
CA GLU A 348 4.87 -5.77 23.45
C GLU A 348 3.86 -6.55 22.58
N VAL A 349 3.53 -5.98 21.42
CA VAL A 349 2.85 -6.69 20.32
C VAL A 349 3.76 -6.73 19.10
N LYS A 350 3.71 -7.85 18.36
CA LYS A 350 4.44 -8.04 17.11
C LYS A 350 3.47 -8.45 16.00
N ILE A 351 3.47 -7.70 14.90
CA ILE A 351 2.71 -7.99 13.68
C ILE A 351 3.72 -8.11 12.55
N ASP A 352 3.57 -9.14 11.72
CA ASP A 352 4.48 -9.41 10.60
C ASP A 352 3.67 -9.51 9.30
N ILE A 353 4.06 -8.71 8.31
CA ILE A 353 3.40 -8.60 7.01
C ILE A 353 4.47 -8.81 5.93
N GLU A 354 4.16 -9.58 4.89
CA GLU A 354 5.06 -9.80 3.75
C GLU A 354 4.42 -9.27 2.47
N ALA A 355 5.22 -8.63 1.62
CA ALA A 355 4.82 -8.33 0.24
C ALA A 355 5.64 -9.18 -0.75
N PRO A 356 5.19 -9.32 -2.00
CA PRO A 356 5.94 -10.08 -3.01
C PRO A 356 7.28 -9.39 -3.28
N ALA A 357 8.33 -10.18 -3.48
CA ALA A 357 9.69 -9.66 -3.71
C ALA A 357 9.80 -8.60 -4.82
N LYS A 358 8.99 -8.73 -5.88
CA LYS A 358 8.90 -7.76 -6.97
C LYS A 358 8.44 -6.38 -6.48
N ASN A 359 7.49 -6.34 -5.54
CA ASN A 359 6.82 -5.11 -5.12
C ASN A 359 7.44 -4.53 -3.85
N ALA A 360 7.98 -5.39 -2.97
CA ALA A 360 8.39 -4.97 -1.63
C ALA A 360 9.33 -3.75 -1.65
N ASN A 361 10.35 -3.75 -2.52
CA ASN A 361 11.32 -2.65 -2.67
C ASN A 361 10.76 -1.37 -3.28
N ALA A 362 9.50 -1.36 -3.71
CA ALA A 362 8.80 -0.19 -4.21
C ALA A 362 7.68 0.29 -3.28
N ILE A 363 7.45 -0.36 -2.13
CA ILE A 363 6.36 0.00 -1.22
C ILE A 363 6.87 0.88 -0.07
N ASN A 364 6.19 1.99 0.15
CA ASN A 364 6.27 2.76 1.39
C ASN A 364 5.13 2.33 2.32
N MET A 365 5.40 2.29 3.62
CA MET A 365 4.38 2.08 4.64
C MET A 365 4.49 3.15 5.72
N TRP A 366 3.39 3.38 6.41
CA TRP A 366 3.32 4.20 7.61
C TRP A 366 2.24 3.69 8.56
N TYR A 367 2.12 4.32 9.72
CA TYR A 367 1.12 3.94 10.70
C TYR A 367 0.53 5.16 11.43
N GLU A 368 -0.64 4.95 12.00
CA GLU A 368 -1.17 5.78 13.08
C GLU A 368 -1.41 4.93 14.32
N PHE A 369 -1.18 5.53 15.48
CA PHE A 369 -1.32 4.86 16.77
C PHE A 369 -2.22 5.66 17.70
N LEU A 370 -3.32 5.04 18.11
CA LEU A 370 -4.40 5.67 18.85
C LEU A 370 -4.68 4.93 20.14
N LEU A 371 -5.02 5.67 21.19
CA LEU A 371 -5.51 5.15 22.47
C LEU A 371 -7.03 5.28 22.51
N LYS A 372 -7.73 4.26 23.01
CA LYS A 372 -9.17 4.34 23.24
C LYS A 372 -9.46 5.33 24.37
N GLU A 373 -10.43 6.21 24.14
CA GLU A 373 -10.86 7.17 25.15
C GLU A 373 -11.53 6.46 26.35
N GLY A 374 -11.09 6.80 27.56
CA GLY A 374 -11.68 6.33 28.81
C GLY A 374 -13.03 6.98 29.10
N SER A 375 -13.86 6.31 29.92
CA SER A 375 -15.25 6.71 30.19
C SER A 375 -15.42 7.82 31.25
N ASN A 376 -14.35 8.36 31.85
CA ASN A 376 -14.33 9.50 32.80
C ASN A 376 -12.87 10.05 32.93
N GLU A 377 -12.65 11.09 33.77
CA GLU A 377 -11.37 11.81 33.98
C GLU A 377 -10.12 10.99 33.66
N LYS A 378 -9.28 11.53 32.76
CA LYS A 378 -8.03 10.90 32.33
C LYS A 378 -7.22 10.48 33.54
N SER A 379 -6.71 9.25 33.54
CA SER A 379 -5.79 8.83 34.61
C SER A 379 -4.58 9.77 34.67
N LEU A 380 -3.95 9.92 35.84
CA LEU A 380 -2.73 10.75 35.97
C LEU A 380 -1.65 10.34 34.96
N GLU A 381 -1.59 9.05 34.62
CA GLU A 381 -0.67 8.49 33.65
C GLU A 381 -1.04 8.87 32.20
N GLU A 382 -2.31 8.87 31.85
CA GLU A 382 -2.79 9.39 30.56
C GLU A 382 -2.53 10.89 30.45
N GLN A 383 -2.78 11.67 31.51
CA GLN A 383 -2.50 13.10 31.50
C GLN A 383 -1.02 13.38 31.28
N PHE A 384 -0.15 12.66 32.01
CA PHE A 384 1.29 12.75 31.85
C PHE A 384 1.74 12.35 30.43
N LEU A 385 1.19 11.25 29.89
CA LEU A 385 1.51 10.76 28.55
C LEU A 385 1.17 11.80 27.48
N LEU A 386 0.00 12.42 27.59
CA LEU A 386 -0.54 13.37 26.63
C LEU A 386 0.03 14.79 26.79
N SER A 387 0.68 15.10 27.91
CA SER A 387 1.31 16.41 28.17
C SER A 387 2.79 16.47 27.80
N MET A 388 3.39 15.37 27.32
CA MET A 388 4.81 15.35 26.95
C MET A 388 5.05 16.18 25.68
N GLU A 389 5.97 17.16 25.73
CA GLU A 389 6.30 17.98 24.56
C GLU A 389 6.94 17.17 23.42
N SER A 390 7.75 16.17 23.78
CA SER A 390 8.28 15.16 22.86
C SER A 390 7.80 13.79 23.31
N MET A 391 6.88 13.22 22.52
CA MET A 391 6.52 11.82 22.67
C MET A 391 7.35 10.99 21.70
N PRO A 392 8.00 9.95 22.19
CA PRO A 392 8.73 9.09 21.30
C PRO A 392 7.86 8.11 20.57
N ARG A 393 8.25 7.81 19.33
CA ARG A 393 7.60 6.78 18.52
C ARG A 393 7.55 5.46 19.29
N LEU A 394 6.33 4.96 19.51
CA LEU A 394 6.07 3.73 20.27
C LEU A 394 6.00 2.48 19.38
N VAL A 395 5.91 2.70 18.07
CA VAL A 395 5.79 1.64 17.07
C VAL A 395 7.07 1.60 16.24
N ALA A 396 7.82 0.51 16.36
CA ALA A 396 8.98 0.25 15.51
C ALA A 396 8.50 -0.52 14.28
N MET A 397 8.32 0.19 13.17
CA MET A 397 8.04 -0.42 11.88
C MET A 397 9.36 -0.81 11.20
N LEU A 398 9.73 -2.09 11.32
CA LEU A 398 11.02 -2.60 10.88
C LEU A 398 10.87 -3.30 9.53
N ARG A 399 11.54 -2.77 8.51
CA ARG A 399 11.65 -3.38 7.21
C ARG A 399 12.75 -4.45 7.22
N CYS A 400 12.41 -5.65 6.80
CA CYS A 400 13.24 -6.84 6.81
C CYS A 400 13.19 -7.50 5.44
N GLY A 401 13.80 -6.85 4.45
CA GLY A 401 13.68 -7.24 3.05
C GLY A 401 12.24 -7.09 2.55
N GLU A 402 11.59 -8.23 2.31
CA GLU A 402 10.22 -8.37 1.82
C GLU A 402 9.15 -8.28 2.92
N ARG A 403 9.58 -8.22 4.19
CA ARG A 403 8.69 -8.20 5.37
C ARG A 403 8.72 -6.88 6.13
N TRP A 404 7.61 -6.54 6.77
CA TRP A 404 7.49 -5.49 7.77
C TRP A 404 7.15 -6.11 9.12
N LYS A 405 8.12 -6.06 10.03
CA LYS A 405 7.98 -6.47 11.43
C LYS A 405 7.64 -5.25 12.27
N ILE A 406 6.36 -5.11 12.60
CA ILE A 406 5.85 -4.01 13.39
C ILE A 406 5.90 -4.42 14.87
N ARG A 407 6.69 -3.71 15.66
CA ARG A 407 6.82 -3.92 17.11
C ARG A 407 6.22 -2.75 17.85
N VAL A 408 5.12 -2.98 18.55
CA VAL A 408 4.39 -1.95 19.30
C VAL A 408 4.73 -2.07 20.78
N ARG A 409 5.03 -0.93 21.41
CA ARG A 409 5.27 -0.81 22.85
C ARG A 409 4.17 0.03 23.47
N PHE A 410 3.75 -0.35 24.67
CA PHE A 410 2.64 0.31 25.35
C PHE A 410 3.16 1.11 26.55
N PRO A 411 2.97 2.44 26.57
CA PRO A 411 3.42 3.30 27.66
C PRO A 411 2.53 3.18 28.90
N ILE A 412 1.25 2.89 28.71
CA ILE A 412 0.26 2.68 29.75
C ILE A 412 -0.57 1.43 29.43
N GLU A 413 -1.36 0.98 30.39
CA GLU A 413 -2.35 -0.09 30.17
C GLU A 413 -3.58 0.50 29.47
N GLY A 414 -4.24 -0.30 28.64
CA GLY A 414 -5.41 0.16 27.88
C GLY A 414 -5.59 -0.55 26.55
N THR A 415 -6.62 -0.13 25.82
CA THR A 415 -6.91 -0.58 24.45
C THR A 415 -6.43 0.46 23.46
N TYR A 416 -5.70 0.00 22.45
CA TYR A 416 -5.12 0.82 21.40
C TYR A 416 -5.63 0.37 20.04
N LYS A 417 -5.53 1.27 19.07
CA LYS A 417 -5.71 0.99 17.65
C LYS A 417 -4.44 1.32 16.89
N LEU A 418 -4.03 0.40 16.03
CA LEU A 418 -2.98 0.60 15.06
C LEU A 418 -3.61 0.61 13.66
N ARG A 419 -3.50 1.73 12.94
CA ARG A 419 -3.82 1.81 11.52
C ARG A 419 -2.54 1.68 10.73
N LEU A 420 -2.55 0.86 9.69
CA LEU A 420 -1.42 0.71 8.79
C LEU A 420 -1.77 1.30 7.43
N TYR A 421 -0.86 2.09 6.90
CA TYR A 421 -0.99 2.72 5.59
C TYR A 421 0.13 2.24 4.68
N GLY A 422 -0.13 2.18 3.38
CA GLY A 422 0.87 1.78 2.40
C GLY A 422 0.47 2.08 0.98
N ALA A 423 1.47 2.27 0.14
CA ALA A 423 1.30 2.46 -1.29
C ALA A 423 2.64 2.28 -2.03
N PRO A 424 2.62 2.20 -3.38
CA PRO A 424 3.83 2.35 -4.16
C PRO A 424 4.59 3.65 -3.82
N ASN A 425 5.89 3.67 -4.07
CA ASN A 425 6.73 4.82 -3.75
C ASN A 425 6.30 6.03 -4.58
N LYS A 426 6.15 7.19 -3.92
CA LYS A 426 5.69 8.47 -4.47
C LYS A 426 4.19 8.57 -4.77
N THR A 427 3.38 7.59 -4.40
CA THR A 427 1.91 7.74 -4.40
C THR A 427 1.40 8.02 -2.98
N PRO A 428 0.22 8.64 -2.83
CA PRO A 428 -0.42 8.80 -1.52
C PRO A 428 -0.60 7.46 -0.82
N LEU A 429 -0.41 7.44 0.50
CA LEU A 429 -0.59 6.23 1.29
C LEU A 429 -2.09 5.94 1.47
N LEU A 430 -2.49 4.70 1.29
CA LEU A 430 -3.87 4.26 1.52
C LEU A 430 -3.95 3.38 2.76
N LEU A 431 -5.08 3.41 3.46
CA LEU A 431 -5.32 2.54 4.61
C LEU A 431 -5.31 1.07 4.16
N LEU A 432 -4.37 0.30 4.70
CA LEU A 432 -4.23 -1.14 4.44
C LEU A 432 -5.08 -1.96 5.40
N GLY A 433 -5.25 -1.50 6.63
CA GLY A 433 -5.99 -2.20 7.67
C GLY A 433 -5.84 -1.59 9.04
N GLU A 434 -6.69 -2.06 9.97
CA GLU A 434 -6.68 -1.63 11.36
C GLU A 434 -6.63 -2.82 12.32
N PHE A 435 -5.95 -2.64 13.45
CA PHE A 435 -5.77 -3.66 14.47
C PHE A 435 -6.08 -3.09 15.86
N ARG A 436 -6.82 -3.85 16.66
CA ARG A 436 -7.01 -3.56 18.08
C ARG A 436 -5.92 -4.24 18.89
N LEU A 437 -5.24 -3.48 19.74
CA LEU A 437 -4.17 -3.97 20.60
C LEU A 437 -4.55 -3.75 22.06
N ASP A 438 -4.68 -4.82 22.83
CA ASP A 438 -5.05 -4.77 24.25
C ASP A 438 -3.82 -4.98 25.12
N CYS A 439 -3.50 -3.99 25.97
CA CYS A 439 -2.39 -4.04 26.91
C CYS A 439 -2.90 -4.07 28.36
N THR A 440 -2.81 -5.24 28.99
CA THR A 440 -3.18 -5.46 30.41
C THR A 440 -2.00 -5.42 31.36
N SER A 441 -0.77 -5.43 30.84
CA SER A 441 0.44 -5.31 31.65
C SER A 441 1.54 -4.62 30.85
N ARG A 442 1.87 -3.39 31.24
CA ARG A 442 2.89 -2.58 30.55
C ARG A 442 4.32 -3.00 30.89
N ARG A 443 5.25 -2.63 30.02
CA ARG A 443 6.69 -2.71 30.32
C ARG A 443 7.06 -1.62 31.33
N LYS A 444 7.77 -1.97 32.41
CA LYS A 444 8.16 -1.04 33.50
C LYS A 444 8.98 0.17 33.00
N GLU A 445 9.76 -0.02 31.94
CA GLU A 445 10.55 1.03 31.28
C GLU A 445 10.21 1.02 29.78
N CYS A 446 9.15 1.74 29.42
CA CYS A 446 8.79 1.94 28.02
C CYS A 446 9.71 3.01 27.43
N ILE A 447 10.85 2.57 26.86
CA ILE A 447 11.84 3.49 26.30
C ILE A 447 11.39 3.92 24.88
N PRO A 448 11.43 5.23 24.59
CA PRO A 448 11.30 5.81 23.25
C PRO A 448 12.07 5.10 22.15
N LEU A 449 11.58 5.13 20.91
CA LEU A 449 12.48 4.99 19.77
C LEU A 449 13.40 6.20 19.64
N PRO A 450 14.67 6.02 19.21
CA PRO A 450 15.64 7.11 19.21
C PRO A 450 15.36 8.26 18.25
N ILE A 451 14.56 8.01 17.20
CA ILE A 451 14.22 8.97 16.15
C ILE A 451 12.76 8.79 15.70
N ASP A 452 12.23 9.80 15.01
CA ASP A 452 11.11 9.64 14.10
C ASP A 452 11.64 9.27 12.71
N PRO A 453 11.53 8.00 12.27
CA PRO A 453 12.09 7.60 10.99
C PRO A 453 11.27 8.10 9.78
N LYS A 454 10.06 8.65 10.00
CA LYS A 454 9.08 8.96 8.95
C LYS A 454 8.87 7.77 7.99
N VAL A 455 8.30 8.01 6.82
CA VAL A 455 8.07 6.98 5.78
C VAL A 455 9.32 6.21 5.34
N VAL A 456 10.54 6.69 5.64
CA VAL A 456 11.79 5.95 5.40
C VAL A 456 11.85 4.70 6.27
N GLY A 457 11.32 4.75 7.49
CA GLY A 457 11.28 3.62 8.41
C GLY A 457 12.67 3.17 8.88
N PHE A 458 12.72 1.99 9.49
CA PHE A 458 13.96 1.30 9.85
C PHE A 458 14.22 0.14 8.90
N GLY A 459 15.37 0.12 8.25
CA GLY A 459 15.80 -0.85 7.27
C GLY A 459 15.96 -0.22 5.88
N PRO A 460 16.75 -0.85 4.98
CA PRO A 460 16.91 -0.39 3.60
C PRO A 460 15.59 -0.49 2.83
N GLY A 461 15.21 0.59 2.14
CA GLY A 461 13.97 0.68 1.35
C GLY A 461 14.10 1.55 0.10
N PRO A 462 12.98 1.95 -0.52
CA PRO A 462 12.97 2.67 -1.79
C PRO A 462 13.87 3.93 -1.81
N ALA A 463 13.96 4.65 -0.69
CA ALA A 463 14.78 5.85 -0.58
C ALA A 463 16.29 5.56 -0.71
N ALA A 464 16.77 4.42 -0.19
CA ALA A 464 18.17 4.00 -0.32
C ALA A 464 18.49 3.62 -1.78
N ASP A 465 17.60 2.83 -2.41
CA ASP A 465 17.75 2.38 -3.80
C ASP A 465 17.75 3.57 -4.78
N VAL A 466 16.84 4.54 -4.62
CA VAL A 466 16.77 5.76 -5.45
C VAL A 466 18.02 6.66 -5.28
N SER A 467 18.68 6.58 -4.13
CA SER A 467 19.97 7.25 -3.88
C SER A 467 21.18 6.41 -4.33
N GLY A 468 20.96 5.24 -4.93
CA GLY A 468 22.01 4.37 -5.46
C GLY A 468 22.78 3.59 -4.39
N LEU A 469 22.21 3.43 -3.19
CA LEU A 469 22.75 2.57 -2.14
C LEU A 469 22.12 1.18 -2.27
N LEU A 470 22.81 0.29 -2.98
CA LEU A 470 22.35 -1.05 -3.33
C LEU A 470 23.03 -2.11 -2.45
N PHE A 471 22.47 -3.32 -2.42
CA PHE A 471 23.05 -4.51 -1.77
C PHE A 471 23.60 -4.22 -0.35
N PRO A 472 22.74 -3.78 0.58
CA PRO A 472 23.14 -3.61 1.97
C PRO A 472 23.67 -4.93 2.52
N SER A 473 24.77 -4.91 3.29
CA SER A 473 25.24 -6.09 4.03
C SER A 473 24.29 -6.55 5.13
N HIS A 474 23.36 -5.68 5.50
CA HIS A 474 22.41 -5.83 6.59
C HIS A 474 21.02 -5.39 6.08
N ARG A 475 20.12 -6.33 5.80
CA ARG A 475 18.80 -6.07 5.19
C ARG A 475 17.68 -5.83 6.20
N ASN A 476 17.85 -6.25 7.44
CA ASN A 476 16.90 -6.03 8.52
C ASN A 476 16.97 -4.63 9.11
N GLY A 477 15.84 -4.09 9.55
CA GLY A 477 15.75 -2.78 10.18
C GLY A 477 16.27 -2.72 11.61
N ILE A 478 16.53 -3.87 12.25
CA ILE A 478 17.04 -3.95 13.62
C ILE A 478 18.20 -4.94 13.75
N TYR A 479 19.21 -4.60 14.56
CA TYR A 479 20.28 -5.52 14.94
C TYR A 479 20.65 -5.48 16.43
N PRO A 480 21.03 -6.62 17.01
CA PRO A 480 21.64 -6.66 18.33
C PRO A 480 23.09 -6.15 18.29
N LEU A 481 23.51 -5.33 19.26
CA LEU A 481 24.90 -4.90 19.42
C LEU A 481 25.29 -4.86 20.89
N SER A 482 26.34 -5.60 21.27
CA SER A 482 26.88 -5.53 22.62
C SER A 482 27.74 -4.28 22.82
N LYS A 483 27.77 -3.75 24.05
CA LYS A 483 28.67 -2.67 24.45
C LYS A 483 30.12 -2.91 24.00
N ASN A 484 30.75 -1.86 23.48
CA ASN A 484 32.12 -1.80 22.98
C ASN A 484 32.45 -2.80 21.84
N LYS A 485 31.45 -3.46 21.25
CA LYS A 485 31.65 -4.20 20.00
C LYS A 485 31.43 -3.27 18.83
N GLU A 486 32.28 -3.41 17.83
CA GLU A 486 32.17 -2.68 16.58
C GLU A 486 31.11 -3.35 15.69
N MET A 487 30.28 -2.52 15.07
CA MET A 487 29.32 -2.89 14.04
C MET A 487 29.67 -2.16 12.75
N ARG A 488 29.63 -2.87 11.61
CA ARG A 488 29.89 -2.32 10.30
C ARG A 488 28.75 -2.60 9.33
N PHE A 489 28.13 -1.54 8.82
CA PHE A 489 27.18 -1.58 7.73
C PHE A 489 27.88 -1.21 6.42
N THR A 490 27.53 -1.88 5.33
CA THR A 490 28.09 -1.60 4.01
C THR A 490 26.99 -1.59 2.95
N PHE A 491 27.17 -0.77 1.92
CA PHE A 491 26.33 -0.71 0.73
C PHE A 491 27.22 -0.67 -0.50
N HIS A 492 26.80 -1.36 -1.55
CA HIS A 492 27.36 -1.15 -2.88
C HIS A 492 26.76 0.11 -3.49
N LEU A 493 27.59 0.93 -4.14
CA LEU A 493 27.17 2.15 -4.79
C LEU A 493 26.91 1.89 -6.27
N GLU A 494 25.74 2.30 -6.74
CA GLU A 494 25.42 2.42 -8.16
C GLU A 494 26.49 3.29 -8.86
N GLU A 495 26.69 3.09 -10.17
CA GLU A 495 27.80 3.69 -10.90
C GLU A 495 27.79 5.22 -10.86
N GLU A 496 26.64 5.86 -11.13
CA GLU A 496 26.48 7.31 -11.08
C GLU A 496 26.51 7.84 -9.64
N ALA A 497 25.89 7.11 -8.71
CA ALA A 497 25.96 7.44 -7.29
C ALA A 497 27.42 7.44 -6.78
N SER A 498 28.24 6.48 -7.18
CA SER A 498 29.64 6.37 -6.77
C SER A 498 30.51 7.59 -7.16
N LYS A 499 30.11 8.31 -8.22
CA LYS A 499 30.83 9.49 -8.74
C LYS A 499 30.52 10.75 -7.95
N SER A 500 29.29 10.90 -7.43
CA SER A 500 28.79 12.19 -6.90
C SER A 500 28.24 12.15 -5.49
N VAL A 501 27.83 10.98 -4.97
CA VAL A 501 27.12 10.88 -3.68
C VAL A 501 27.96 11.41 -2.53
N GLN A 502 27.34 12.26 -1.72
CA GLN A 502 27.84 12.65 -0.42
C GLN A 502 26.96 12.01 0.65
N VAL A 503 27.58 11.50 1.71
CA VAL A 503 26.90 10.76 2.76
C VAL A 503 27.22 11.39 4.11
N THR A 504 26.18 11.67 4.89
CA THR A 504 26.31 11.97 6.32
C THR A 504 25.58 10.88 7.10
N THR A 505 26.14 10.53 8.24
CA THR A 505 25.57 9.54 9.16
C THR A 505 25.50 10.11 10.55
N ASP A 506 24.53 9.68 11.33
CA ASP A 506 24.45 9.99 12.74
C ASP A 506 23.96 8.78 13.53
N LEU A 507 24.48 8.60 14.74
CA LEU A 507 24.02 7.59 15.68
C LEU A 507 23.29 8.32 16.81
N ILE A 508 21.99 8.10 16.92
CA ILE A 508 21.12 8.86 17.81
C ILE A 508 20.59 7.93 18.90
N THR A 509 20.60 8.37 20.15
CA THR A 509 19.95 7.68 21.28
C THR A 509 18.96 8.63 21.94
N SER A 510 17.91 8.08 22.54
CA SER A 510 17.01 8.88 23.39
C SER A 510 17.33 8.65 24.86
N LYS A 511 17.39 9.72 25.67
CA LYS A 511 17.63 9.66 27.11
C LYS A 511 16.59 10.48 27.87
N TYR A 512 16.13 9.95 28.99
CA TYR A 512 15.19 10.66 29.86
C TYR A 512 15.90 11.71 30.71
N VAL A 513 15.48 12.97 30.63
CA VAL A 513 16.04 14.09 31.38
C VAL A 513 15.11 14.42 32.54
N LYS A 514 15.39 13.86 33.72
CA LYS A 514 14.56 14.01 34.94
C LYS A 514 14.20 15.47 35.27
N GLY A 515 15.12 16.41 35.06
CA GLY A 515 14.89 17.83 35.38
C GLY A 515 13.88 18.54 34.48
N LYS A 516 13.60 17.97 33.29
CA LYS A 516 12.63 18.51 32.33
C LYS A 516 11.41 17.61 32.14
N GLY A 517 11.41 16.42 32.73
CA GLY A 517 10.33 15.45 32.59
C GLY A 517 10.16 14.87 31.18
N GLN A 518 11.13 15.04 30.28
CA GLN A 518 11.03 14.70 28.85
C GLN A 518 12.20 13.84 28.36
N PHE A 519 12.03 13.26 27.17
CA PHE A 519 13.10 12.58 26.45
C PHE A 519 13.83 13.54 25.51
N GLU A 520 15.17 13.47 25.51
CA GLU A 520 16.01 14.24 24.59
C GLU A 520 16.79 13.30 23.67
N GLN A 521 16.89 13.69 22.40
CA GLN A 521 17.70 12.98 21.41
C GLN A 521 19.15 13.45 21.52
N HIS A 522 20.07 12.51 21.65
CA HIS A 522 21.50 12.76 21.69
C HIS A 522 22.17 12.21 20.44
N SER A 523 22.72 13.12 19.63
CA SER A 523 23.55 12.81 18.47
C SER A 523 24.95 12.39 18.91
N LEU A 524 25.42 11.26 18.37
CA LEU A 524 26.77 10.71 18.57
C LEU A 524 27.53 10.67 17.24
N LYS A 525 27.31 11.68 16.38
CA LYS A 525 27.90 11.78 15.04
C LYS A 525 29.41 11.54 15.00
N SER A 526 30.16 12.04 15.99
CA SER A 526 31.62 11.85 16.10
C SER A 526 32.06 10.41 16.38
N SER A 527 31.14 9.56 16.85
CA SER A 527 31.40 8.13 17.14
C SER A 527 31.15 7.23 15.92
N VAL A 528 30.69 7.80 14.81
CA VAL A 528 30.41 7.07 13.57
C VAL A 528 31.49 7.38 12.53
N LYS A 529 32.16 6.34 12.04
CA LYS A 529 33.12 6.45 10.94
C LYS A 529 32.43 6.05 9.63
N THR A 530 32.33 7.01 8.71
CA THR A 530 31.75 6.81 7.38
C THR A 530 32.81 6.99 6.30
N VAL A 531 32.91 5.99 5.42
CA VAL A 531 33.91 5.92 4.35
C VAL A 531 33.21 5.62 3.04
N VAL A 532 33.33 6.52 2.06
CA VAL A 532 32.88 6.30 0.68
C VAL A 532 34.09 5.93 -0.16
N ASN A 533 34.25 4.65 -0.49
CA ASN A 533 35.29 4.17 -1.38
C ASN A 533 34.78 4.17 -2.83
N ARG A 534 35.13 5.22 -3.56
CA ARG A 534 34.71 5.40 -4.97
C ARG A 534 35.29 4.35 -5.91
N ARG A 535 36.51 3.86 -5.64
CA ARG A 535 37.17 2.84 -6.49
C ARG A 535 36.49 1.48 -6.35
N LYS A 536 36.14 1.10 -5.13
CA LYS A 536 35.43 -0.16 -4.83
C LYS A 536 33.91 -0.05 -4.98
N ARG A 537 33.40 1.16 -5.25
CA ARG A 537 31.97 1.49 -5.23
C ARG A 537 31.29 0.98 -3.95
N GLU A 538 31.88 1.31 -2.81
CA GLU A 538 31.41 0.86 -1.50
C GLU A 538 31.23 2.04 -0.55
N LEU A 539 30.10 2.09 0.13
CA LEU A 539 29.88 2.87 1.34
C LEU A 539 30.06 1.96 2.55
N SER A 540 30.92 2.34 3.49
CA SER A 540 31.16 1.64 4.74
C SER A 540 30.90 2.56 5.93
N ILE A 541 30.09 2.11 6.89
CA ILE A 541 29.71 2.85 8.10
C ILE A 541 30.03 1.97 9.31
N THR A 542 30.87 2.46 10.21
CA THR A 542 31.38 1.70 11.36
C THR A 542 31.22 2.48 12.64
N PHE A 543 30.72 1.84 13.69
CA PHE A 543 30.53 2.45 15.01
C PHE A 543 30.51 1.40 16.12
N ALA A 544 30.63 1.84 17.36
CA ALA A 544 30.44 1.03 18.56
C ALA A 544 29.60 1.83 19.58
N ILE A 545 28.87 1.13 20.43
CA ILE A 545 28.08 1.76 21.50
C ILE A 545 28.83 1.68 22.83
N ALA A 546 28.88 2.80 23.56
CA ALA A 546 29.57 2.89 24.85
C ALA A 546 28.69 2.50 26.05
N GLU A 547 27.37 2.55 25.89
CA GLU A 547 26.38 2.24 26.91
C GLU A 547 25.37 1.25 26.37
N ASN A 548 24.70 0.53 27.27
CA ASN A 548 23.56 -0.30 26.90
C ASN A 548 22.36 0.62 26.63
N GLY A 549 21.57 0.28 25.62
CA GLY A 549 20.41 1.03 25.19
C GLY A 549 20.03 0.74 23.75
N GLU A 550 19.15 1.59 23.23
CA GLU A 550 18.72 1.57 21.83
C GLU A 550 19.22 2.82 21.10
N TYR A 551 19.75 2.60 19.92
CA TYR A 551 20.37 3.61 19.07
C TYR A 551 19.79 3.51 17.66
N ALA A 552 19.62 4.63 16.99
CA ALA A 552 19.27 4.68 15.58
C ALA A 552 20.47 5.19 14.78
N LEU A 553 21.00 4.36 13.87
CA LEU A 553 21.90 4.84 12.82
C LEU A 553 21.04 5.44 11.71
N THR A 554 21.24 6.72 11.44
CA THR A 554 20.63 7.43 10.30
C THR A 554 21.63 7.60 9.18
N ILE A 555 21.18 7.41 7.95
CA ILE A 555 21.99 7.59 6.73
C ILE A 555 21.27 8.59 5.85
N SER A 556 21.95 9.69 5.55
CA SER A 556 21.41 10.75 4.70
C SER A 556 22.37 11.05 3.55
N THR A 557 21.81 11.36 2.38
CA THR A 557 22.57 11.56 1.14
C THR A 557 22.24 12.88 0.46
N THR A 558 23.16 13.39 -0.35
CA THR A 558 22.93 14.46 -1.34
C THR A 558 23.68 14.17 -2.64
N LYS A 559 23.13 14.67 -3.76
CA LYS A 559 23.68 14.48 -5.12
C LYS A 559 24.63 15.61 -5.54
N THR A 560 24.59 16.77 -4.88
CA THR A 560 25.46 17.91 -5.17
C THR A 560 26.09 18.48 -3.90
N VAL A 561 27.31 19.00 -4.03
CA VAL A 561 28.02 19.71 -2.96
C VAL A 561 27.35 21.07 -2.68
N SER A 562 26.59 21.61 -3.65
CA SER A 562 25.95 22.94 -3.56
C SER A 562 24.58 22.96 -2.90
N SER A 563 23.85 21.84 -2.83
CA SER A 563 22.58 21.79 -2.10
C SER A 563 22.84 21.36 -0.65
N ALA A 564 22.67 22.28 0.29
CA ALA A 564 22.86 22.04 1.72
C ALA A 564 21.82 21.08 2.36
N SER A 565 20.86 20.55 1.58
CA SER A 565 19.79 19.70 2.08
C SER A 565 20.13 18.22 1.89
N TYR A 566 20.66 17.58 2.94
CA TYR A 566 20.76 16.13 3.01
C TYR A 566 19.37 15.51 3.21
N ARG A 567 19.07 14.45 2.48
CA ARG A 567 17.83 13.68 2.63
C ARG A 567 18.11 12.37 3.35
N ASN A 568 17.31 12.04 4.36
CA ASN A 568 17.36 10.73 5.03
C ASN A 568 16.90 9.64 4.05
N VAL A 569 17.68 8.57 3.93
CA VAL A 569 17.43 7.49 2.96
C VAL A 569 17.36 6.10 3.56
N CYS A 570 17.91 5.91 4.76
CA CYS A 570 17.89 4.64 5.47
C CYS A 570 18.15 4.89 6.94
N ASN A 571 17.48 4.11 7.81
CA ASN A 571 17.77 4.09 9.23
C ASN A 571 17.94 2.64 9.70
N TYR A 572 18.74 2.39 10.73
CA TYR A 572 18.81 1.10 11.41
C TYR A 572 18.61 1.29 12.90
N LEU A 573 17.77 0.45 13.51
CA LEU A 573 17.66 0.36 14.95
C LEU A 573 18.71 -0.63 15.47
N VAL A 574 19.42 -0.26 16.51
CA VAL A 574 20.46 -1.10 17.11
C VAL A 574 20.24 -1.14 18.61
N SER A 575 20.24 -2.33 19.19
CA SER A 575 19.82 -2.53 20.58
C SER A 575 20.76 -3.47 21.31
N SER A 576 21.17 -3.11 22.53
CA SER A 576 21.91 -4.01 23.41
C SER A 576 21.06 -5.11 24.04
N ASP A 577 19.75 -4.88 24.12
CA ASP A 577 18.81 -5.74 24.83
C ASP A 577 18.26 -6.85 23.93
N THR A 578 18.48 -6.73 22.62
CA THR A 578 18.09 -7.76 21.67
C THR A 578 19.10 -8.91 21.75
N THR A 579 18.62 -10.12 22.06
CA THR A 579 19.46 -11.32 22.03
C THR A 579 19.57 -11.83 20.60
N ALA A 580 20.78 -12.13 20.14
CA ALA A 580 20.97 -12.85 18.88
C ALA A 580 20.36 -14.25 18.97
N ASP A 581 19.71 -14.70 17.89
CA ASP A 581 19.13 -16.03 17.83
C ASP A 581 20.19 -17.11 18.04
N LYS A 582 19.84 -18.14 18.82
CA LYS A 582 20.73 -19.29 19.04
C LYS A 582 20.77 -20.14 17.78
N GLU A 583 21.87 -20.04 17.05
CA GLU A 583 22.08 -20.76 15.79
C GLU A 583 23.03 -21.96 15.95
N LYS A 584 22.79 -23.03 15.19
CA LYS A 584 23.66 -24.21 15.15
C LYS A 584 25.00 -23.88 14.48
N SER A 585 26.09 -24.48 14.96
CA SER A 585 27.45 -24.16 14.51
C SER A 585 27.68 -24.33 13.00
N HIS A 586 27.14 -25.40 12.40
CA HIS A 586 27.26 -25.66 10.95
C HIS A 586 26.49 -24.65 10.09
N VAL A 587 25.31 -24.20 10.55
CA VAL A 587 24.51 -23.16 9.90
C VAL A 587 25.29 -21.84 9.95
N ARG A 588 25.82 -21.48 11.11
CA ARG A 588 26.68 -20.30 11.29
C ARG A 588 27.89 -20.31 10.36
N PHE A 589 28.56 -21.46 10.21
CA PHE A 589 29.72 -21.59 9.31
C PHE A 589 29.31 -21.36 7.84
N ALA A 590 28.20 -21.94 7.39
CA ALA A 590 27.70 -21.74 6.04
C ALA A 590 27.33 -20.27 5.76
N LYS A 591 26.66 -19.61 6.72
CA LYS A 591 26.33 -18.17 6.62
C LYS A 591 27.57 -17.29 6.63
N ASN A 592 28.57 -17.60 7.43
CA ASN A 592 29.84 -16.87 7.42
C ASN A 592 30.55 -16.99 6.06
N ALA A 593 30.55 -18.17 5.45
CA ALA A 593 31.09 -18.34 4.10
C ALA A 593 30.34 -17.48 3.08
N LEU A 594 29.01 -17.39 3.19
CA LEU A 594 28.20 -16.54 2.32
C LEU A 594 28.47 -15.05 2.56
N ARG A 595 28.55 -14.61 3.82
CA ARG A 595 28.93 -13.25 4.20
C ARG A 595 30.28 -12.85 3.63
N ASN A 596 31.27 -13.74 3.67
CA ASN A 596 32.60 -13.48 3.12
C ASN A 596 32.56 -13.28 1.60
N ILE A 597 31.87 -14.14 0.85
CA ILE A 597 31.72 -13.95 -0.61
C ILE A 597 30.93 -12.69 -0.94
N LEU A 598 29.91 -12.38 -0.15
CA LEU A 598 29.13 -11.15 -0.32
C LEU A 598 29.92 -9.88 0.01
N ALA A 599 31.02 -10.00 0.77
CA ALA A 599 31.94 -8.91 1.05
C ALA A 599 33.01 -8.71 -0.05
N ASP A 600 33.17 -9.64 -1.00
CA ASP A 600 34.08 -9.47 -2.15
C ASP A 600 33.60 -8.27 -3.00
N ASP A 601 34.53 -7.39 -3.40
CA ASP A 601 34.20 -6.22 -4.22
C ASP A 601 33.56 -6.67 -5.55
N PHE A 602 32.54 -5.93 -6.00
CA PHE A 602 31.79 -6.26 -7.23
C PHE A 602 32.65 -6.36 -8.49
N ASP A 603 33.80 -5.68 -8.52
CA ASP A 603 34.67 -5.58 -9.71
C ASP A 603 35.95 -6.44 -9.61
N THR A 604 36.10 -7.28 -8.56
CA THR A 604 37.32 -8.09 -8.36
C THR A 604 37.41 -9.33 -9.26
N LYS A 605 36.27 -9.90 -9.66
CA LYS A 605 36.18 -11.11 -10.49
C LYS A 605 35.26 -10.85 -11.67
N SER A 606 35.34 -11.70 -12.70
CA SER A 606 34.34 -11.64 -13.77
C SER A 606 32.95 -11.99 -13.22
N ASP A 607 31.90 -11.40 -13.80
CA ASP A 607 30.51 -11.67 -13.38
C ASP A 607 30.20 -13.19 -13.40
N ARG A 608 30.77 -13.93 -14.36
CA ARG A 608 30.60 -15.40 -14.48
C ARG A 608 31.26 -16.18 -13.34
N GLU A 609 32.45 -15.79 -12.91
CA GLU A 609 33.13 -16.43 -11.78
C GLU A 609 32.41 -16.13 -10.47
N ALA A 610 31.99 -14.88 -10.25
CA ALA A 610 31.23 -14.48 -9.07
C ALA A 610 29.90 -15.25 -8.96
N ILE A 611 29.19 -15.44 -10.08
CA ILE A 611 27.98 -16.28 -10.14
C ILE A 611 28.27 -17.70 -9.64
N LYS A 612 29.33 -18.33 -10.15
CA LYS A 612 29.71 -19.71 -9.79
C LYS A 612 30.06 -19.84 -8.30
N ASP A 613 30.79 -18.87 -7.76
CA ASP A 613 31.18 -18.83 -6.35
C ASP A 613 29.95 -18.71 -5.44
N ILE A 614 29.04 -17.78 -5.75
CA ILE A 614 27.79 -17.58 -5.00
C ILE A 614 26.91 -18.82 -5.08
N GLU A 615 26.75 -19.42 -6.26
CA GLU A 615 25.95 -20.65 -6.45
C GLU A 615 26.49 -21.82 -5.62
N ASN A 616 27.81 -22.00 -5.58
CA ASN A 616 28.45 -23.05 -4.80
C ASN A 616 28.16 -22.89 -3.30
N VAL A 617 28.24 -21.65 -2.78
CA VAL A 617 27.97 -21.40 -1.37
C VAL A 617 26.48 -21.48 -1.05
N LEU A 618 25.59 -20.97 -1.90
CA LEU A 618 24.14 -21.16 -1.73
C LEU A 618 23.76 -22.66 -1.72
N LYS A 619 24.38 -23.47 -2.59
CA LYS A 619 24.20 -24.93 -2.58
C LYS A 619 24.68 -25.55 -1.27
N ASN A 620 25.79 -25.08 -0.71
CA ASN A 620 26.26 -25.52 0.60
C ASN A 620 25.31 -25.10 1.72
N CYS A 621 24.81 -23.85 1.72
CA CYS A 621 23.82 -23.36 2.69
C CYS A 621 22.56 -24.24 2.70
N ARG A 622 22.04 -24.63 1.52
CA ARG A 622 20.92 -25.58 1.41
C ARG A 622 21.24 -26.95 2.02
N LYS A 623 22.44 -27.48 1.76
CA LYS A 623 22.89 -28.75 2.38
C LYS A 623 22.95 -28.66 3.91
N GLN A 624 23.34 -27.51 4.43
CA GLN A 624 23.41 -27.23 5.87
C GLN A 624 22.06 -26.80 6.48
N LYS A 625 20.97 -26.81 5.69
CA LYS A 625 19.62 -26.43 6.11
C LYS A 625 19.54 -25.00 6.66
N VAL A 626 20.28 -24.07 6.06
CA VAL A 626 20.04 -22.62 6.26
C VAL A 626 18.62 -22.31 5.79
N PRO A 627 17.77 -21.61 6.58
CA PRO A 627 16.43 -21.22 6.15
C PRO A 627 16.44 -20.46 4.84
N GLU A 628 15.45 -20.69 3.97
CA GLU A 628 15.38 -19.98 2.69
C GLU A 628 15.05 -18.49 2.87
N ASP A 629 14.43 -18.10 4.00
CA ASP A 629 14.16 -16.71 4.38
C ASP A 629 15.26 -16.08 5.26
N ASP A 630 16.41 -16.75 5.38
CA ASP A 630 17.59 -16.21 6.05
C ASP A 630 18.15 -15.00 5.29
N GLU A 631 18.60 -14.00 6.04
CA GLU A 631 18.99 -12.70 5.51
C GLU A 631 20.19 -12.76 4.56
N GLU A 632 21.25 -13.47 4.96
CA GLU A 632 22.44 -13.64 4.16
C GLU A 632 22.14 -14.51 2.94
N PHE A 633 21.32 -15.54 3.12
CA PHE A 633 20.90 -16.43 2.04
C PHE A 633 20.16 -15.69 0.93
N GLU A 634 19.18 -14.87 1.29
CA GLU A 634 18.47 -14.01 0.35
C GLU A 634 19.37 -12.93 -0.27
N SER A 635 20.30 -12.34 0.49
CA SER A 635 21.29 -11.41 -0.08
C SER A 635 22.13 -12.07 -1.19
N GLY A 636 22.49 -13.35 -0.99
CA GLY A 636 23.13 -14.19 -2.00
C GLY A 636 22.30 -14.35 -3.27
N LYS A 637 21.01 -14.68 -3.14
CA LYS A 637 20.10 -14.81 -4.29
C LYS A 637 19.94 -13.50 -5.05
N ILE A 638 19.77 -12.40 -4.34
CA ILE A 638 19.59 -11.06 -4.91
C ILE A 638 20.83 -10.65 -5.70
N ARG A 639 22.04 -10.84 -5.13
CA ARG A 639 23.29 -10.56 -5.85
C ARG A 639 23.45 -11.47 -7.07
N LEU A 640 23.11 -12.75 -6.96
CA LEU A 640 23.15 -13.70 -8.07
C LEU A 640 22.21 -13.28 -9.21
N GLU A 641 20.97 -12.90 -8.90
CA GLU A 641 19.97 -12.44 -9.86
C GLU A 641 20.46 -11.17 -10.58
N TYR A 642 21.02 -10.21 -9.85
CA TYR A 642 21.60 -8.99 -10.44
C TYR A 642 22.73 -9.28 -11.43
N LEU A 643 23.69 -10.13 -11.04
CA LEU A 643 24.82 -10.50 -11.90
C LEU A 643 24.36 -11.22 -13.17
N ARG A 644 23.34 -12.10 -13.06
CA ARG A 644 22.73 -12.75 -14.22
C ARG A 644 22.07 -11.74 -15.15
N PHE A 645 21.37 -10.74 -14.62
CA PHE A 645 20.81 -9.68 -15.45
C PHE A 645 21.88 -8.83 -16.14
N LYS A 646 23.03 -8.57 -15.51
CA LYS A 646 24.17 -7.93 -16.20
C LYS A 646 24.61 -8.72 -17.42
N ILE A 647 24.74 -10.04 -17.29
CA ILE A 647 25.09 -10.94 -18.40
C ILE A 647 23.99 -10.97 -19.45
N ASP A 648 22.73 -11.14 -19.06
CA ASP A 648 21.58 -11.20 -19.99
C ASP A 648 21.48 -9.91 -20.83
N ILE A 649 21.71 -8.74 -20.22
CA ILE A 649 21.75 -7.46 -20.94
C ILE A 649 22.92 -7.40 -21.93
N HIS A 650 24.11 -7.85 -21.50
CA HIS A 650 25.29 -7.89 -22.37
C HIS A 650 25.09 -8.84 -23.57
N ASP A 651 24.58 -10.04 -23.31
CA ASP A 651 24.27 -11.04 -24.33
C ASP A 651 23.18 -10.55 -25.31
N ALA A 652 22.13 -9.89 -24.82
CA ALA A 652 21.08 -9.33 -25.67
C ALA A 652 21.64 -8.28 -26.64
N LYS A 653 22.53 -7.39 -26.16
CA LYS A 653 23.19 -6.39 -26.99
C LYS A 653 24.16 -7.00 -28.02
N LEU A 654 24.86 -8.09 -27.66
CA LEU A 654 25.81 -8.75 -28.55
C LEU A 654 25.15 -9.57 -29.66
N ARG A 655 24.02 -10.23 -29.36
CA ARG A 655 23.38 -11.17 -30.30
C ARG A 655 22.50 -10.49 -31.34
N GLU A 656 22.09 -9.23 -31.10
CA GLU A 656 21.17 -8.47 -31.97
C GLU A 656 19.95 -9.33 -32.42
N ASN A 657 19.37 -10.09 -31.49
CA ASN A 657 18.29 -11.03 -31.79
C ASN A 657 17.01 -10.62 -31.07
N TRP A 658 15.93 -10.40 -31.82
CA TRP A 658 14.66 -9.92 -31.30
C TRP A 658 14.10 -10.77 -30.15
N HIS A 659 14.10 -12.11 -30.27
CA HIS A 659 13.53 -12.99 -29.24
C HIS A 659 14.34 -12.96 -27.95
N VAL A 660 15.67 -12.85 -28.05
CA VAL A 660 16.54 -12.73 -26.88
C VAL A 660 16.33 -11.38 -26.19
N THR A 661 16.31 -10.29 -26.96
CA THR A 661 16.09 -8.94 -26.45
C THR A 661 14.73 -8.81 -25.79
N GLU A 662 13.65 -9.24 -26.44
CA GLU A 662 12.28 -9.17 -25.89
C GLU A 662 12.14 -9.99 -24.61
N LYS A 663 12.72 -11.20 -24.57
CA LYS A 663 12.71 -12.03 -23.36
C LYS A 663 13.47 -11.36 -22.21
N THR A 664 14.60 -10.71 -22.49
CA THR A 664 15.40 -10.00 -21.49
C THR A 664 14.67 -8.75 -20.98
N VAL A 665 14.08 -7.95 -21.87
CA VAL A 665 13.28 -6.76 -21.51
C VAL A 665 12.11 -7.14 -20.61
N ARG A 666 11.29 -8.14 -21.02
CA ARG A 666 10.16 -8.61 -20.20
C ARG A 666 10.59 -9.07 -18.82
N ARG A 667 11.67 -9.88 -18.74
CA ARG A 667 12.19 -10.38 -17.45
C ARG A 667 12.71 -9.24 -16.57
N LEU A 668 13.38 -8.24 -17.13
CA LEU A 668 13.89 -7.09 -16.39
C LEU A 668 12.76 -6.21 -15.84
N GLN A 669 11.77 -5.88 -16.68
CA GLN A 669 10.59 -5.09 -16.28
C GLN A 669 9.80 -5.79 -15.17
N GLN A 670 9.73 -7.12 -15.18
CA GLN A 670 9.07 -7.90 -14.15
C GLN A 670 9.93 -8.17 -12.90
N SER A 671 11.21 -7.79 -12.91
CA SER A 671 12.13 -8.04 -11.80
C SER A 671 12.16 -6.92 -10.77
N ARG A 672 12.72 -7.21 -9.59
CA ARG A 672 13.03 -6.20 -8.55
C ARG A 672 14.03 -5.12 -9.01
N PHE A 673 14.75 -5.34 -10.11
CA PHE A 673 15.80 -4.45 -10.61
C PHE A 673 15.34 -3.56 -11.76
N ALA A 674 14.03 -3.53 -12.09
CA ALA A 674 13.48 -2.70 -13.16
C ALA A 674 13.91 -1.23 -13.04
N HIS A 675 13.86 -0.67 -11.82
CA HIS A 675 14.33 0.70 -11.57
C HIS A 675 15.84 0.85 -11.74
N THR A 676 16.63 -0.06 -11.15
CA THR A 676 18.10 -0.05 -11.21
C THR A 676 18.61 -0.10 -12.65
N PHE A 677 17.96 -0.89 -13.51
CA PHE A 677 18.33 -1.04 -14.92
C PHE A 677 17.52 -0.16 -15.87
N ARG A 678 16.73 0.81 -15.39
CA ARG A 678 15.78 1.59 -16.21
C ARG A 678 16.40 2.17 -17.48
N LYS A 679 17.61 2.73 -17.40
CA LYS A 679 18.32 3.27 -18.58
C LYS A 679 18.67 2.17 -19.58
N LYS A 680 19.16 1.02 -19.10
CA LYS A 680 19.48 -0.14 -19.95
C LYS A 680 18.23 -0.79 -20.54
N ILE A 681 17.11 -0.78 -19.81
CA ILE A 681 15.81 -1.23 -20.31
C ILE A 681 15.38 -0.36 -21.49
N LYS A 682 15.41 0.97 -21.35
CA LYS A 682 15.11 1.90 -22.45
C LYS A 682 15.99 1.68 -23.68
N GLU A 683 17.30 1.47 -23.49
CA GLU A 683 18.21 1.15 -24.58
C GLU A 683 17.85 -0.17 -25.28
N LEU A 684 17.47 -1.20 -24.51
CA LEU A 684 17.04 -2.49 -25.07
C LEU A 684 15.66 -2.43 -25.74
N GLU A 685 14.76 -1.56 -25.29
CA GLU A 685 13.46 -1.32 -25.93
C GLU A 685 13.62 -0.68 -27.30
N GLN A 686 14.47 0.35 -27.40
CA GLN A 686 14.82 0.96 -28.69
C GLN A 686 15.45 -0.06 -29.65
N GLU A 687 16.35 -0.91 -29.13
CA GLU A 687 16.96 -1.98 -29.90
C GLU A 687 15.93 -3.04 -30.34
N ARG A 688 15.00 -3.41 -29.46
CA ARG A 688 13.91 -4.32 -29.78
C ARG A 688 13.04 -3.78 -30.93
N GLU A 689 12.70 -2.50 -30.91
CA GLU A 689 11.91 -1.85 -31.98
C GLU A 689 12.67 -1.86 -33.31
N ARG A 690 13.97 -1.53 -33.28
CA ARG A 690 14.85 -1.63 -34.46
C ARG A 690 14.85 -3.04 -35.05
N LEU A 691 15.03 -4.07 -34.22
CA LEU A 691 15.04 -5.47 -34.64
C LEU A 691 13.67 -5.96 -35.14
N ALA A 692 12.58 -5.44 -34.57
CA ALA A 692 11.23 -5.75 -35.03
C ALA A 692 10.97 -5.19 -36.43
N LEU A 693 11.48 -3.98 -36.73
CA LEU A 693 11.37 -3.36 -38.05
C LEU A 693 12.16 -4.15 -39.11
N GLN A 694 13.43 -4.48 -38.81
CA GLN A 694 14.27 -5.29 -39.70
C GLN A 694 13.65 -6.65 -40.03
N ARG A 695 12.98 -7.27 -39.04
CA ARG A 695 12.30 -8.54 -39.24
C ARG A 695 11.12 -8.42 -40.19
N LYS A 696 10.31 -7.36 -40.04
CA LYS A 696 9.21 -7.05 -40.96
C LYS A 696 9.68 -6.72 -42.38
N GLU A 697 10.90 -6.21 -42.56
CA GLU A 697 11.50 -5.96 -43.88
C GLU A 697 12.11 -7.22 -44.51
N SER A 698 12.43 -8.24 -43.70
CA SER A 698 13.01 -9.51 -44.15
C SER A 698 11.99 -10.63 -44.41
N GLU A 699 10.78 -10.48 -43.87
CA GLU A 699 9.59 -11.31 -44.12
C GLU A 699 8.80 -10.73 -45.30
#